data_AF-A0A2H3TG42-F1
#
_entry.id   AF-A0A2H3TG42-F1
#
_cell.length_a   1.000
_cell.length_b   1.000
_cell.length_c   1.000
_cell.angle_alpha   90.00
_cell.angle_beta   90.00
_cell.angle_gamma   90.00
#
_symmetry.space_group_name_H-M   'P 1'
#
loop_
_entity.id
_entity.type
_entity.pdbx_description
1 polymer ?
#
loop_
_entity_poly.entity_id
_entity_poly.type
_entity_poly.pdbx_seq_one_letter_code
_entity_poly.pdbx_strand_id
1 'polypeptide(L)'
;MSTSPQDILFKFWYNYCGRKSGNVFSIFPPGLHESLLADAAVPSRLPGATYDAAAQQCRDDVQAIVRECRRTNNKFSDPEFDIDRDFSSNDDNCLFGIIRDDVDLCDRPGSVHRIPWIFENPQFVSNGFISDIKQGNSKNCWWLAGLAAVSRRKDLLEKICVARDEDCGVYGFVFHRDGEWISTVVDDNLYLCEKDFNSDTYDTTGRMSQAHRKHKQTGSDALFFAKCGGTDETWLPLLEKAFAKVHGDYAALDSGWAGTAVEDLTGGVTTVIRGDMLLYKERLWCELLAVGEGNFLFSLSTGSQGDSYRNGLALRHDYTVLEAIQVEDEFGDTVSLVKIRNPWGQRCPSGYGDWGGAWSDGSESWTPFMMEKLQHKFGDDGTFWMSFQDMLDNFHWIYKTRLFDRRWMITQQWMNVSVPWLGDYLKRRFILKVPQDGMVVLVLSQLDDRYFQDLKGQYEFTIHFNLRLLGSRTPICQVQPVHHLDTRSVNCELTFEAGTYEIIPKIVAERDELYMPVEKMVCLAAYMNPGKLRQAGRSYDLAHAKAGEIDGENLVTTGAGRDPTSMQVLPRLKKDLSCSCPKFMSHDTESRSDSESDSDTESDSDTATDTTTDCDTKHTWNPSCVIGLRVLAQFGGIEIRVSDDR
;
A
#
# COMPACT_ATOMS: atom_id res chain seq x y z
N MET A 1 -32.99 20.60 40.30
CA MET A 1 -33.33 21.20 38.99
C MET A 1 -33.22 20.10 37.96
N SER A 2 -34.28 19.78 37.22
CA SER A 2 -34.21 18.82 36.12
C SER A 2 -33.34 19.40 35.01
N THR A 3 -32.22 18.75 34.67
CA THR A 3 -31.41 19.09 33.49
C THR A 3 -32.30 19.07 32.25
N SER A 4 -32.25 20.10 31.42
CA SER A 4 -33.01 20.09 30.17
C SER A 4 -32.46 19.02 29.22
N PRO A 5 -33.27 18.46 28.29
CA PRO A 5 -32.77 17.55 27.26
C PRO A 5 -31.57 18.13 26.48
N GLN A 6 -31.54 19.45 26.26
CA GLN A 6 -30.43 20.12 25.60
C GLN A 6 -29.15 20.10 26.44
N ASP A 7 -29.25 20.26 27.76
CA ASP A 7 -28.09 20.17 28.67
C ASP A 7 -27.53 18.74 28.72
N ILE A 8 -28.40 17.72 28.61
CA ILE A 8 -27.99 16.32 28.51
C ILE A 8 -27.14 16.10 27.26
N LEU A 9 -27.60 16.61 26.10
CA LEU A 9 -26.85 16.52 24.85
C LEU A 9 -25.54 17.30 24.89
N PHE A 10 -25.53 18.54 25.42
CA PHE A 10 -24.29 19.30 25.56
C PHE A 10 -23.29 18.58 26.47
N LYS A 11 -23.74 17.99 27.58
CA LYS A 11 -22.89 17.19 28.46
C LYS A 11 -22.36 15.93 27.77
N PHE A 12 -23.19 15.26 26.97
CA PHE A 12 -22.75 14.11 26.16
C PHE A 12 -21.62 14.53 25.21
N TRP A 13 -21.84 15.53 24.35
CA TRP A 13 -20.84 15.97 23.37
C TRP A 13 -19.57 16.53 24.01
N TYR A 14 -19.71 17.27 25.13
CA TYR A 14 -18.57 17.77 25.88
C TYR A 14 -17.69 16.64 26.43
N ASN A 15 -18.29 15.57 26.93
CA ASN A 15 -17.56 14.41 27.44
C ASN A 15 -17.01 13.54 26.31
N TYR A 16 -17.78 13.34 25.25
CA TYR A 16 -17.40 12.50 24.12
C TYR A 16 -16.24 13.12 23.33
N CYS A 17 -16.25 14.44 23.10
CA CYS A 17 -15.20 15.16 22.36
C CYS A 17 -14.17 15.88 23.27
N GLY A 18 -14.05 15.47 24.54
CA GLY A 18 -13.30 16.19 25.58
C GLY A 18 -11.79 16.38 25.32
N ARG A 19 -11.22 17.46 25.90
CA ARG A 19 -9.95 18.14 25.55
C ARG A 19 -8.61 17.39 25.58
N LYS A 20 -8.50 16.17 26.11
CA LYS A 20 -7.19 15.48 26.12
C LYS A 20 -7.02 14.73 24.81
N SER A 21 -6.20 15.27 23.90
CA SER A 21 -5.78 14.54 22.71
C SER A 21 -5.00 13.30 23.16
N GLY A 22 -5.66 12.14 23.17
CA GLY A 22 -5.04 10.84 23.38
C GLY A 22 -4.30 10.36 22.14
N ASN A 23 -3.70 11.29 21.40
CA ASN A 23 -3.12 11.00 20.10
C ASN A 23 -1.73 10.41 20.33
N VAL A 24 -1.53 9.19 19.85
CA VAL A 24 -0.19 8.60 19.79
C VAL A 24 0.53 9.29 18.64
N PHE A 25 1.60 10.01 18.93
CA PHE A 25 2.46 10.63 17.93
C PHE A 25 3.82 9.95 17.83
N SER A 26 4.11 9.10 18.81
CA SER A 26 5.28 8.26 18.81
C SER A 26 5.05 7.02 19.68
N ILE A 27 5.61 5.91 19.23
CA ILE A 27 5.60 4.59 19.88
C ILE A 27 6.72 4.52 20.91
N PHE A 28 7.92 5.00 20.56
CA PHE A 28 9.07 4.95 21.45
C PHE A 28 9.38 6.32 22.07
N PRO A 29 9.88 6.36 23.32
CA PRO A 29 10.40 7.60 23.88
C PRO A 29 11.41 8.28 22.94
N PRO A 30 11.27 9.58 22.63
CA PRO A 30 12.10 10.27 21.63
C PRO A 30 13.61 10.15 21.87
N GLY A 31 14.04 10.12 23.14
CA GLY A 31 15.45 9.98 23.52
C GLY A 31 16.09 8.64 23.16
N LEU A 32 15.33 7.63 22.74
CA LEU A 32 15.89 6.33 22.32
C LEU A 32 16.41 6.33 20.87
N HIS A 33 15.97 7.28 20.03
CA HIS A 33 16.28 7.29 18.60
C HIS A 33 16.25 8.70 17.99
N GLU A 34 16.60 9.71 18.80
CA GLU A 34 16.54 11.13 18.46
C GLU A 34 17.31 11.50 17.18
N SER A 35 18.44 10.83 16.91
CA SER A 35 19.20 11.02 15.67
C SER A 35 18.44 10.60 14.41
N LEU A 36 17.60 9.57 14.49
CA LEU A 36 16.78 9.10 13.37
C LEU A 36 15.58 10.02 13.12
N LEU A 37 15.04 10.63 14.16
CA LEU A 37 13.93 11.58 14.06
C LEU A 37 14.39 12.96 13.60
N ALA A 38 15.60 13.39 13.99
CA ALA A 38 16.14 14.70 13.62
C ALA A 38 16.27 14.87 12.09
N ASP A 39 16.64 13.80 11.37
CA ASP A 39 16.74 13.80 9.91
C ASP A 39 15.36 13.85 9.22
N ALA A 40 14.33 13.28 9.86
CA ALA A 40 12.96 13.23 9.34
C ALA A 40 12.10 14.45 9.73
N ALA A 41 12.43 15.12 10.83
CA ALA A 41 11.72 16.27 11.38
C ALA A 41 12.14 17.61 10.75
N VAL A 42 13.08 17.62 9.80
CA VAL A 42 13.51 18.84 9.11
C VAL A 42 12.30 19.45 8.40
N PRO A 43 11.86 20.67 8.76
CA PRO A 43 10.74 21.33 8.10
C PRO A 43 11.04 21.41 6.61
N SER A 44 10.12 20.92 5.79
CA SER A 44 10.17 20.83 4.33
C SER A 44 10.15 22.21 3.63
N ARG A 45 11.10 23.07 4.01
CA ARG A 45 11.43 24.34 3.34
C ARG A 45 12.46 24.15 2.22
N LEU A 46 13.06 22.98 2.15
CA LEU A 46 13.89 22.52 1.03
C LEU A 46 13.07 21.51 0.21
N PRO A 47 13.30 21.41 -1.12
CA PRO A 47 12.69 20.34 -1.91
C PRO A 47 12.98 19.02 -1.19
N GLY A 48 11.94 18.21 -0.90
CA GLY A 48 12.10 16.92 -0.23
C GLY A 48 13.21 16.08 -0.90
N ALA A 49 13.77 15.11 -0.18
CA ALA A 49 14.89 14.29 -0.66
C ALA A 49 14.69 13.91 -2.13
N THR A 50 15.50 14.51 -3.01
CA THR A 50 15.32 14.36 -4.44
C THR A 50 15.62 12.92 -4.83
N TYR A 51 15.04 12.45 -5.92
CA TYR A 51 15.35 11.13 -6.47
C TYR A 51 16.86 10.92 -6.60
N ASP A 52 17.58 11.93 -7.12
CA ASP A 52 19.03 11.84 -7.34
C ASP A 52 19.81 11.66 -6.01
N ALA A 53 19.34 12.26 -4.90
CA ALA A 53 19.95 12.11 -3.58
C ALA A 53 19.72 10.69 -3.02
N ALA A 54 18.49 10.19 -3.05
CA ALA A 54 18.17 8.83 -2.59
C ALA A 54 18.90 7.77 -3.43
N ALA A 55 18.95 7.95 -4.75
CA ALA A 55 19.68 7.04 -5.64
C ALA A 55 21.19 7.08 -5.39
N GLN A 56 21.76 8.23 -5.05
CA GLN A 56 23.18 8.32 -4.71
C GLN A 56 23.49 7.65 -3.37
N GLN A 57 22.67 7.89 -2.35
CA GLN A 57 22.80 7.21 -1.06
C GLN A 57 22.76 5.68 -1.23
N CYS A 58 21.79 5.18 -2.01
CA CYS A 58 21.67 3.76 -2.32
C CYS A 58 22.94 3.19 -2.99
N ARG A 59 23.52 3.91 -3.96
CA ARG A 59 24.79 3.52 -4.61
C ARG A 59 25.94 3.46 -3.61
N ASP A 60 26.04 4.44 -2.73
CA ASP A 60 27.11 4.52 -1.73
C ASP A 60 27.00 3.39 -0.70
N ASP A 61 25.77 3.06 -0.27
CA ASP A 61 25.49 1.94 0.64
C ASP A 61 25.85 0.59 0.02
N VAL A 62 25.43 0.34 -1.23
CA VAL A 62 25.80 -0.88 -1.96
C VAL A 62 27.33 -0.98 -2.11
N GLN A 63 28.02 0.11 -2.46
CA GLN A 63 29.48 0.10 -2.55
C GLN A 63 30.18 -0.13 -1.21
N ALA A 64 29.61 0.35 -0.10
CA ALA A 64 30.12 0.05 1.24
C ALA A 64 29.96 -1.44 1.57
N ILE A 65 28.80 -2.02 1.29
CA ILE A 65 28.51 -3.45 1.48
C ILE A 65 29.45 -4.31 0.63
N VAL A 66 29.63 -3.99 -0.66
CA VAL A 66 30.53 -4.73 -1.55
C VAL A 66 31.97 -4.74 -1.03
N ARG A 67 32.47 -3.60 -0.53
CA ARG A 67 33.80 -3.52 0.09
C ARG A 67 33.90 -4.43 1.31
N GLU A 68 32.87 -4.48 2.13
CA GLU A 68 32.81 -5.33 3.31
C GLU A 68 32.75 -6.83 2.93
N CYS A 69 31.87 -7.21 2.02
CA CYS A 69 31.75 -8.58 1.52
C CYS A 69 33.08 -9.13 0.99
N ARG A 70 33.79 -8.32 0.18
CA ARG A 70 35.11 -8.69 -0.35
C ARG A 70 36.19 -8.75 0.73
N ARG A 71 36.09 -7.94 1.79
CA ARG A 71 37.01 -7.94 2.93
C ARG A 71 36.83 -9.18 3.83
N THR A 72 35.59 -9.58 4.08
CA THR A 72 35.26 -10.71 4.96
C THR A 72 35.14 -12.04 4.22
N ASN A 73 35.15 -12.01 2.88
CA ASN A 73 34.86 -13.17 2.02
C ASN A 73 33.49 -13.81 2.33
N ASN A 74 32.47 -12.97 2.59
CA ASN A 74 31.10 -13.40 2.87
C ASN A 74 30.13 -12.60 1.99
N LYS A 75 29.06 -13.25 1.52
CA LYS A 75 27.93 -12.57 0.87
C LYS A 75 27.19 -11.68 1.86
N PHE A 76 26.46 -10.71 1.34
CA PHE A 76 25.61 -9.84 2.13
C PHE A 76 24.42 -10.63 2.71
N SER A 77 24.10 -10.33 3.96
CA SER A 77 22.83 -10.67 4.61
C SER A 77 22.26 -9.38 5.16
N ASP A 78 21.00 -9.09 4.84
CA ASP A 78 20.33 -7.86 5.23
C ASP A 78 19.95 -7.90 6.72
N PRO A 79 20.61 -7.13 7.60
CA PRO A 79 20.34 -7.22 9.04
C PRO A 79 18.97 -6.67 9.45
N GLU A 80 18.34 -5.83 8.61
CA GLU A 80 17.03 -5.23 8.89
C GLU A 80 15.86 -6.06 8.30
N PHE A 81 16.15 -7.02 7.41
CA PHE A 81 15.14 -7.87 6.75
C PHE A 81 15.73 -9.26 6.42
N ASP A 82 16.29 -9.91 7.45
CA ASP A 82 17.00 -11.20 7.36
C ASP A 82 16.02 -12.38 7.29
N ILE A 83 15.48 -12.66 6.09
CA ILE A 83 14.46 -13.69 5.92
C ILE A 83 14.94 -15.11 6.22
N ASP A 84 16.25 -15.39 6.10
CA ASP A 84 16.84 -16.70 6.38
C ASP A 84 16.89 -16.97 7.88
N ARG A 85 17.35 -15.98 8.67
CA ARG A 85 17.31 -16.07 10.13
C ARG A 85 15.88 -16.06 10.68
N ASP A 86 15.01 -15.22 10.11
CA ASP A 86 13.60 -15.11 10.50
C ASP A 86 12.85 -16.43 10.29
N PHE A 87 13.05 -17.06 9.12
CA PHE A 87 12.49 -18.38 8.80
C PHE A 87 13.04 -19.49 9.70
N SER A 88 14.37 -19.58 9.85
CA SER A 88 14.99 -20.63 10.67
C SER A 88 14.64 -20.53 12.17
N SER A 89 14.32 -19.34 12.65
CA SER A 89 13.87 -19.11 14.03
C SER A 89 12.36 -19.31 14.22
N ASN A 90 11.59 -19.50 13.13
CA ASN A 90 10.13 -19.42 13.10
C ASN A 90 9.59 -18.10 13.70
N ASP A 91 10.34 -17.03 13.49
CA ASP A 91 9.95 -15.69 13.95
C ASP A 91 8.88 -15.10 13.05
N ASP A 92 8.91 -15.36 11.73
CA ASP A 92 7.96 -14.89 10.71
C ASP A 92 7.71 -13.36 10.65
N ASN A 93 8.63 -12.53 11.16
CA ASN A 93 8.49 -11.08 11.17
C ASN A 93 8.64 -10.45 9.78
N CYS A 94 9.30 -11.14 8.84
CA CYS A 94 9.40 -10.68 7.46
C CYS A 94 8.16 -11.09 6.64
N LEU A 95 7.39 -12.07 7.11
CA LEU A 95 6.19 -12.56 6.45
C LEU A 95 4.94 -11.83 6.92
N PHE A 96 4.80 -11.58 8.23
CA PHE A 96 3.56 -11.08 8.81
C PHE A 96 3.76 -9.86 9.72
N GLY A 97 2.64 -9.21 10.01
CA GLY A 97 2.52 -8.14 10.99
C GLY A 97 2.76 -8.58 12.45
N ILE A 98 2.46 -7.66 13.36
CA ILE A 98 2.50 -7.87 14.81
C ILE A 98 1.42 -8.87 15.23
N ILE A 99 0.18 -8.67 14.76
CA ILE A 99 -0.92 -9.59 14.99
C ILE A 99 -0.83 -10.71 13.95
N ARG A 100 -1.06 -11.95 14.38
CA ARG A 100 -1.10 -13.13 13.51
C ARG A 100 -2.41 -13.84 13.78
N ASP A 101 -3.22 -14.00 12.74
CA ASP A 101 -4.45 -14.76 12.83
C ASP A 101 -4.17 -16.23 12.48
N ASP A 102 -4.96 -17.16 13.02
CA ASP A 102 -4.81 -18.61 12.73
C ASP A 102 -4.95 -18.94 11.23
N VAL A 103 -5.53 -18.04 10.44
CA VAL A 103 -5.69 -18.16 8.97
C VAL A 103 -4.35 -17.96 8.24
N ASP A 104 -3.41 -17.22 8.83
CA ASP A 104 -2.05 -16.98 8.29
C ASP A 104 -1.17 -18.25 8.33
N LEU A 105 -1.64 -19.33 8.98
CA LEU A 105 -0.91 -20.58 9.14
C LEU A 105 -0.96 -21.50 7.91
N CYS A 106 -1.90 -21.29 6.98
CA CYS A 106 -2.11 -22.19 5.84
C CYS A 106 -1.22 -21.90 4.62
N ASP A 107 -0.71 -20.66 4.48
CA ASP A 107 0.03 -20.17 3.32
C ASP A 107 1.47 -19.76 3.69
N ARG A 108 2.26 -20.72 4.19
CA ARG A 108 3.65 -20.48 4.59
C ARG A 108 4.66 -21.03 3.58
N PRO A 109 5.79 -20.34 3.36
CA PRO A 109 6.86 -20.87 2.52
C PRO A 109 7.48 -22.14 3.13
N GLY A 110 8.01 -23.00 2.28
CA GLY A 110 8.61 -24.27 2.68
C GLY A 110 10.10 -24.16 3.05
N SER A 111 10.84 -23.26 2.42
CA SER A 111 12.28 -23.05 2.68
C SER A 111 12.73 -21.65 2.23
N VAL A 112 13.94 -21.26 2.61
CA VAL A 112 14.63 -20.03 2.16
C VAL A 112 15.99 -20.42 1.58
N HIS A 113 16.30 -19.89 0.41
CA HIS A 113 17.60 -20.14 -0.23
C HIS A 113 18.10 -18.92 -1.00
N ARG A 114 19.41 -18.87 -1.22
CA ARG A 114 20.07 -17.86 -2.05
C ARG A 114 19.84 -18.12 -3.54
N ILE A 115 19.85 -17.06 -4.35
CA ILE A 115 19.73 -17.15 -5.82
C ILE A 115 20.61 -18.25 -6.47
N PRO A 116 21.91 -18.41 -6.13
CA PRO A 116 22.75 -19.46 -6.73
C PRO A 116 22.33 -20.90 -6.39
N TRP A 117 21.53 -21.11 -5.34
CA TRP A 117 20.92 -22.42 -5.07
C TRP A 117 19.70 -22.66 -5.95
N ILE A 118 18.91 -21.63 -6.19
CA ILE A 118 17.61 -21.69 -6.87
C ILE A 118 17.78 -21.73 -8.40
N PHE A 119 18.75 -21.00 -8.93
CA PHE A 119 18.93 -20.82 -10.37
C PHE A 119 20.28 -21.38 -10.84
N GLU A 120 20.29 -22.01 -12.00
CA GLU A 120 21.51 -22.60 -12.57
C GLU A 120 22.35 -21.53 -13.32
N ASN A 121 21.70 -20.55 -13.95
CA ASN A 121 22.39 -19.43 -14.60
C ASN A 121 21.64 -18.10 -14.36
N PRO A 122 21.59 -17.62 -13.11
CA PRO A 122 20.79 -16.46 -12.75
C PRO A 122 21.21 -15.22 -13.55
N GLN A 123 20.23 -14.55 -14.14
CA GLN A 123 20.36 -13.24 -14.76
C GLN A 123 19.41 -12.29 -14.05
N PHE A 124 19.86 -11.06 -13.76
CA PHE A 124 18.92 -10.08 -13.22
C PHE A 124 17.78 -9.83 -14.22
N VAL A 125 18.11 -9.62 -15.50
CA VAL A 125 17.15 -9.47 -16.61
C VAL A 125 17.76 -10.11 -17.85
N SER A 126 16.99 -10.90 -18.61
CA SER A 126 17.47 -11.62 -19.79
C SER A 126 16.95 -11.05 -21.12
N ASN A 127 15.67 -10.67 -21.21
CA ASN A 127 15.03 -10.20 -22.47
C ASN A 127 14.20 -8.91 -22.31
N GLY A 128 14.66 -8.00 -21.45
CA GLY A 128 13.87 -6.83 -21.06
C GLY A 128 12.80 -7.19 -20.04
N PHE A 129 11.98 -6.21 -19.64
CA PHE A 129 11.10 -6.34 -18.47
C PHE A 129 9.62 -6.58 -18.81
N ILE A 130 9.29 -6.82 -20.08
CA ILE A 130 7.96 -6.53 -20.64
C ILE A 130 6.96 -7.69 -20.53
N SER A 131 7.42 -8.94 -20.37
CA SER A 131 6.57 -10.14 -20.48
C SER A 131 6.53 -11.06 -19.25
N ASP A 132 7.37 -10.80 -18.26
CA ASP A 132 7.80 -11.82 -17.30
C ASP A 132 7.26 -11.61 -15.89
N ILE A 133 6.05 -11.06 -15.75
CA ILE A 133 5.43 -10.87 -14.41
C ILE A 133 4.35 -11.92 -14.21
N LYS A 134 4.54 -12.76 -13.18
CA LYS A 134 3.55 -13.73 -12.69
C LYS A 134 3.40 -13.62 -11.17
N GLN A 135 2.16 -13.55 -10.72
CA GLN A 135 1.82 -13.56 -9.30
C GLN A 135 2.17 -14.91 -8.64
N GLY A 136 2.72 -14.83 -7.42
CA GLY A 136 2.92 -15.99 -6.55
C GLY A 136 1.80 -16.15 -5.54
N ASN A 137 2.13 -16.72 -4.37
CA ASN A 137 1.18 -16.97 -3.28
C ASN A 137 1.00 -15.75 -2.34
N SER A 138 0.70 -14.59 -2.91
CA SER A 138 0.32 -13.35 -2.20
C SER A 138 -0.84 -12.69 -2.93
N LYS A 139 -1.63 -11.86 -2.23
CA LYS A 139 -2.77 -11.10 -2.80
C LYS A 139 -2.34 -9.71 -3.26
N ASN A 140 -1.16 -9.59 -3.89
CA ASN A 140 -0.55 -8.34 -4.32
C ASN A 140 -0.78 -8.01 -5.82
N CYS A 141 -1.90 -8.45 -6.39
CA CYS A 141 -2.23 -8.21 -7.81
C CYS A 141 -2.19 -6.73 -8.20
N TRP A 142 -2.61 -5.84 -7.30
CA TRP A 142 -2.54 -4.39 -7.44
C TRP A 142 -1.12 -3.92 -7.74
N TRP A 143 -0.14 -4.44 -6.99
CA TRP A 143 1.27 -4.08 -7.14
C TRP A 143 1.83 -4.62 -8.44
N LEU A 144 1.53 -5.86 -8.79
CA LEU A 144 1.98 -6.47 -10.05
C LEU A 144 1.36 -5.79 -11.28
N ALA A 145 0.10 -5.35 -11.21
CA ALA A 145 -0.53 -4.56 -12.26
C ALA A 145 0.10 -3.17 -12.39
N GLY A 146 0.36 -2.48 -11.28
CA GLY A 146 1.10 -1.21 -11.30
C GLY A 146 2.51 -1.38 -11.88
N LEU A 147 3.23 -2.40 -11.43
CA LEU A 147 4.58 -2.73 -11.91
C LEU A 147 4.60 -3.11 -13.39
N ALA A 148 3.59 -3.85 -13.88
CA ALA A 148 3.46 -4.16 -15.30
C ALA A 148 3.31 -2.88 -16.13
N ALA A 149 2.56 -1.87 -15.65
CA ALA A 149 2.47 -0.57 -16.32
C ALA A 149 3.84 0.13 -16.38
N VAL A 150 4.57 0.13 -15.26
CA VAL A 150 5.93 0.70 -15.15
C VAL A 150 6.93 -0.03 -16.05
N SER A 151 6.82 -1.37 -16.16
CA SER A 151 7.76 -2.21 -16.89
C SER A 151 7.82 -1.98 -18.40
N ARG A 152 6.77 -1.35 -18.95
CA ARG A 152 6.73 -0.89 -20.34
C ARG A 152 7.72 0.24 -20.62
N ARG A 153 8.17 0.92 -19.57
CA ARG A 153 9.12 2.04 -19.62
C ARG A 153 10.44 1.61 -19.00
N LYS A 154 11.38 1.18 -19.85
CA LYS A 154 12.71 0.74 -19.42
C LYS A 154 13.44 1.81 -18.59
N ASP A 155 13.26 3.09 -18.93
CA ASP A 155 13.82 4.22 -18.20
C ASP A 155 13.26 4.39 -16.78
N LEU A 156 12.06 3.88 -16.49
CA LEU A 156 11.50 3.87 -15.13
C LEU A 156 12.03 2.70 -14.30
N LEU A 157 12.14 1.51 -14.89
CA LEU A 157 12.69 0.35 -14.16
C LEU A 157 14.17 0.50 -13.80
N GLU A 158 14.97 1.10 -14.69
CA GLU A 158 16.36 1.44 -14.40
C GLU A 158 16.49 2.47 -13.27
N LYS A 159 15.44 3.26 -13.00
CA LYS A 159 15.41 4.18 -11.86
C LYS A 159 15.07 3.51 -10.53
N ILE A 160 14.44 2.34 -10.57
CA ILE A 160 14.03 1.61 -9.37
C ILE A 160 15.20 0.81 -8.81
N CYS A 161 15.90 0.01 -9.63
CA CYS A 161 17.11 -0.71 -9.20
C CYS A 161 18.37 0.05 -9.66
N VAL A 162 19.02 0.76 -8.73
CA VAL A 162 20.08 1.75 -9.05
C VAL A 162 21.51 1.24 -8.85
N ALA A 163 21.68 0.13 -8.11
CA ALA A 163 22.97 -0.47 -7.81
C ALA A 163 22.82 -1.96 -7.46
N ARG A 164 23.78 -2.79 -7.84
CA ARG A 164 23.84 -4.20 -7.45
C ARG A 164 25.23 -4.79 -7.65
N ASP A 165 25.53 -5.86 -6.93
CA ASP A 165 26.69 -6.74 -7.13
C ASP A 165 26.24 -8.17 -6.84
N GLU A 166 26.00 -8.94 -7.91
CA GLU A 166 25.42 -10.29 -7.87
C GLU A 166 26.34 -11.31 -7.17
N ASP A 167 27.66 -11.11 -7.25
CA ASP A 167 28.64 -11.94 -6.55
C ASP A 167 28.51 -11.77 -5.03
N CYS A 168 28.43 -10.52 -4.56
CA CYS A 168 28.18 -10.20 -3.16
C CYS A 168 26.74 -10.49 -2.72
N GLY A 169 25.81 -10.64 -3.66
CA GLY A 169 24.39 -10.90 -3.39
C GLY A 169 23.66 -9.68 -2.82
N VAL A 170 24.00 -8.47 -3.29
CA VAL A 170 23.43 -7.21 -2.79
C VAL A 170 22.75 -6.41 -3.89
N TYR A 171 21.54 -5.90 -3.61
CA TYR A 171 20.72 -5.16 -4.57
C TYR A 171 20.12 -3.92 -3.91
N GLY A 172 20.34 -2.76 -4.52
CA GLY A 172 19.88 -1.46 -4.06
C GLY A 172 18.71 -0.92 -4.88
N PHE A 173 17.66 -0.51 -4.20
CA PHE A 173 16.41 -0.01 -4.77
C PHE A 173 16.05 1.38 -4.25
N VAL A 174 15.24 2.10 -5.03
CA VAL A 174 14.71 3.43 -4.71
C VAL A 174 13.20 3.43 -4.92
N PHE A 175 12.47 3.91 -3.92
CA PHE A 175 11.01 4.01 -3.92
C PHE A 175 10.58 5.40 -3.48
N HIS A 176 9.34 5.74 -3.76
CA HIS A 176 8.71 6.97 -3.31
C HIS A 176 7.70 6.65 -2.21
N ARG A 177 7.76 7.34 -1.07
CA ARG A 177 6.85 7.13 0.06
C ARG A 177 6.60 8.43 0.78
N ASP A 178 5.34 8.74 1.07
CA ASP A 178 4.91 9.94 1.79
C ASP A 178 5.55 11.24 1.25
N GLY A 179 5.63 11.37 -0.08
CA GLY A 179 6.14 12.58 -0.75
C GLY A 179 7.67 12.69 -0.83
N GLU A 180 8.41 11.63 -0.52
CA GLU A 180 9.87 11.63 -0.55
C GLU A 180 10.42 10.37 -1.20
N TRP A 181 11.62 10.49 -1.79
CA TRP A 181 12.35 9.33 -2.31
C TRP A 181 13.20 8.72 -1.21
N ILE A 182 13.08 7.40 -1.04
CA ILE A 182 13.82 6.61 -0.05
C ILE A 182 14.60 5.51 -0.75
N SER A 183 15.74 5.12 -0.17
CA SER A 183 16.54 3.98 -0.64
C SER A 183 16.42 2.79 0.31
N THR A 184 16.54 1.59 -0.25
CA THR A 184 16.65 0.35 0.52
C THR A 184 17.61 -0.61 -0.17
N VAL A 185 18.25 -1.48 0.60
CA VAL A 185 19.15 -2.53 0.10
C VAL A 185 18.67 -3.88 0.64
N VAL A 186 18.71 -4.93 -0.17
CA VAL A 186 18.33 -6.30 0.18
C VAL A 186 19.37 -7.32 -0.27
N ASP A 187 19.40 -8.48 0.39
CA ASP A 187 20.21 -9.64 -0.01
C ASP A 187 19.50 -10.56 -1.01
N ASP A 188 20.22 -11.59 -1.50
CA ASP A 188 19.79 -12.57 -2.49
C ASP A 188 19.06 -13.81 -1.94
N ASN A 189 18.58 -13.81 -0.68
CA ASN A 189 17.66 -14.85 -0.20
C ASN A 189 16.25 -14.68 -0.77
N LEU A 190 15.59 -15.78 -1.12
CA LEU A 190 14.19 -15.83 -1.53
C LEU A 190 13.45 -17.01 -0.87
N TYR A 191 12.15 -16.83 -0.64
CA TYR A 191 11.26 -17.88 -0.14
C TYR A 191 10.86 -18.85 -1.27
N LEU A 192 10.86 -20.15 -0.95
CA LEU A 192 10.46 -21.23 -1.85
C LEU A 192 9.19 -21.94 -1.37
N CYS A 193 8.43 -22.50 -2.31
CA CYS A 193 7.22 -23.26 -2.03
C CYS A 193 7.50 -24.54 -1.24
N GLU A 194 8.53 -25.28 -1.65
CA GLU A 194 8.79 -26.63 -1.16
C GLU A 194 9.76 -26.62 0.02
N LYS A 195 9.54 -27.53 0.96
CA LYS A 195 10.43 -27.73 2.11
C LYS A 195 11.76 -28.30 1.67
N ASP A 196 12.79 -28.07 2.47
CA ASP A 196 14.06 -28.76 2.30
C ASP A 196 13.88 -30.28 2.44
N PHE A 197 14.72 -31.01 1.71
CA PHE A 197 14.70 -32.46 1.76
C PHE A 197 15.05 -32.93 3.17
N ASN A 198 14.04 -33.36 3.91
CA ASN A 198 14.19 -34.02 5.20
C ASN A 198 13.51 -35.39 5.10
N SER A 199 14.30 -36.44 4.94
CA SER A 199 13.81 -37.81 4.84
C SER A 199 14.41 -38.66 5.94
N ASP A 200 13.56 -39.43 6.62
CA ASP A 200 14.00 -40.52 7.51
C ASP A 200 14.69 -41.67 6.74
N THR A 201 14.67 -41.61 5.39
CA THR A 201 15.32 -42.59 4.52
C THR A 201 16.81 -42.28 4.39
N TYR A 202 17.65 -43.25 4.76
CA TYR A 202 19.11 -43.14 4.71
C TYR A 202 19.64 -43.01 3.27
N ASP A 203 20.06 -41.81 2.87
CA ASP A 203 20.74 -41.52 1.59
C ASP A 203 22.18 -41.06 1.81
N THR A 204 23.13 -42.00 1.77
CA THR A 204 24.58 -41.69 1.87
C THR A 204 25.13 -41.01 0.63
N THR A 205 24.43 -41.10 -0.50
CA THR A 205 24.92 -40.62 -1.78
C THR A 205 24.52 -39.18 -2.07
N GLY A 206 23.53 -38.65 -1.33
CA GLY A 206 22.92 -37.34 -1.55
C GLY A 206 22.11 -37.24 -2.84
N ARG A 207 21.91 -38.34 -3.58
CA ARG A 207 21.19 -38.33 -4.86
C ARG A 207 19.74 -37.93 -4.71
N MET A 208 19.09 -38.32 -3.61
CA MET A 208 17.69 -37.97 -3.34
C MET A 208 17.57 -36.49 -3.02
N SER A 209 18.47 -35.95 -2.21
CA SER A 209 18.54 -34.52 -1.90
C SER A 209 18.82 -33.67 -3.15
N GLN A 210 19.79 -34.08 -3.98
CA GLN A 210 20.07 -33.40 -5.24
C GLN A 210 18.90 -33.46 -6.23
N ALA A 211 18.24 -34.62 -6.33
CA ALA A 211 17.04 -34.76 -7.13
C ALA A 211 15.91 -33.88 -6.59
N HIS A 212 15.72 -33.81 -5.27
CA HIS A 212 14.74 -32.93 -4.65
C HIS A 212 15.00 -31.47 -5.01
N ARG A 213 16.22 -30.96 -4.78
CA ARG A 213 16.61 -29.59 -5.19
C ARG A 213 16.26 -29.34 -6.65
N LYS A 214 16.71 -30.24 -7.55
CA LYS A 214 16.54 -30.10 -8.99
C LYS A 214 15.08 -30.07 -9.44
N HIS A 215 14.20 -30.86 -8.82
CA HIS A 215 12.81 -30.97 -9.25
C HIS A 215 11.85 -30.05 -8.50
N LYS A 216 12.22 -29.58 -7.30
CA LYS A 216 11.30 -28.89 -6.38
C LYS A 216 11.75 -27.50 -5.95
N GLN A 217 13.05 -27.20 -6.06
CA GLN A 217 13.62 -25.94 -5.56
C GLN A 217 14.43 -25.18 -6.64
N THR A 218 14.30 -25.57 -7.91
CA THR A 218 15.07 -24.96 -9.02
C THR A 218 14.16 -24.19 -9.97
N GLY A 219 14.58 -22.98 -10.35
CA GLY A 219 13.91 -22.11 -11.31
C GLY A 219 12.77 -21.26 -10.73
N SER A 220 12.25 -20.34 -11.54
CA SER A 220 11.21 -19.37 -11.13
C SER A 220 9.95 -19.99 -10.53
N ASP A 221 9.55 -21.20 -10.97
CA ASP A 221 8.37 -21.89 -10.45
C ASP A 221 8.54 -22.44 -9.02
N ALA A 222 9.77 -22.51 -8.51
CA ALA A 222 10.03 -22.89 -7.12
C ALA A 222 9.78 -21.76 -6.12
N LEU A 223 9.73 -20.50 -6.60
CA LEU A 223 9.54 -19.32 -5.75
C LEU A 223 8.12 -19.28 -5.17
N PHE A 224 8.03 -18.88 -3.90
CA PHE A 224 6.75 -18.75 -3.21
C PHE A 224 5.97 -17.50 -3.61
N PHE A 225 6.66 -16.37 -3.74
CA PHE A 225 6.07 -15.08 -4.12
C PHE A 225 6.23 -14.80 -5.63
N ALA A 226 6.23 -13.53 -6.05
CA ALA A 226 6.25 -13.16 -7.46
C ALA A 226 7.43 -13.81 -8.19
N LYS A 227 7.15 -14.27 -9.42
CA LYS A 227 8.09 -15.05 -10.20
C LYS A 227 8.16 -14.59 -11.64
N CYS A 228 9.34 -14.71 -12.22
CA CYS A 228 9.54 -14.35 -13.61
C CYS A 228 8.93 -15.39 -14.57
N GLY A 229 8.53 -14.94 -15.77
CA GLY A 229 8.14 -15.84 -16.85
C GLY A 229 9.33 -16.68 -17.36
N GLY A 230 10.50 -16.05 -17.50
CA GLY A 230 11.78 -16.72 -17.79
C GLY A 230 12.30 -17.58 -16.63
N THR A 231 13.01 -18.66 -16.95
CA THR A 231 13.48 -19.67 -15.98
C THR A 231 14.57 -19.18 -15.03
N ASP A 232 15.35 -18.17 -15.45
CA ASP A 232 16.56 -17.72 -14.73
C ASP A 232 16.58 -16.21 -14.45
N GLU A 233 15.44 -15.52 -14.55
CA GLU A 233 15.34 -14.09 -14.24
C GLU A 233 15.05 -13.82 -12.77
N THR A 234 15.74 -12.85 -12.16
CA THR A 234 15.65 -12.61 -10.71
C THR A 234 15.19 -11.21 -10.30
N TRP A 235 14.99 -10.28 -11.24
CA TRP A 235 14.65 -8.89 -10.91
C TRP A 235 13.33 -8.75 -10.15
N LEU A 236 12.29 -9.50 -10.54
CA LEU A 236 10.95 -9.39 -9.96
C LEU A 236 10.88 -9.84 -8.50
N PRO A 237 11.33 -11.06 -8.12
CA PRO A 237 11.29 -11.49 -6.72
C PRO A 237 12.17 -10.62 -5.80
N LEU A 238 13.31 -10.12 -6.30
CA LEU A 238 14.16 -9.19 -5.54
C LEU A 238 13.48 -7.83 -5.35
N LEU A 239 12.79 -7.33 -6.37
CA LEU A 239 12.06 -6.07 -6.29
C LEU A 239 10.87 -6.18 -5.32
N GLU A 240 10.12 -7.29 -5.38
CA GLU A 240 9.02 -7.56 -4.44
C GLU A 240 9.53 -7.63 -3.00
N LYS A 241 10.67 -8.31 -2.76
CA LYS A 241 11.31 -8.35 -1.44
C LYS A 241 11.68 -6.95 -0.93
N ALA A 242 12.26 -6.13 -1.79
CA ALA A 242 12.61 -4.76 -1.43
C ALA A 242 11.37 -3.90 -1.12
N PHE A 243 10.29 -4.12 -1.88
CA PHE A 243 9.00 -3.47 -1.65
C PHE A 243 8.36 -3.93 -0.34
N ALA A 244 8.36 -5.24 -0.06
CA ALA A 244 7.92 -5.82 1.21
C ALA A 244 8.70 -5.24 2.39
N LYS A 245 10.03 -5.15 2.29
CA LYS A 245 10.87 -4.52 3.33
C LYS A 245 10.46 -3.08 3.63
N VAL A 246 10.22 -2.28 2.59
CA VAL A 246 9.80 -0.87 2.73
C VAL A 246 8.39 -0.75 3.32
N HIS A 247 7.54 -1.73 3.06
CA HIS A 247 6.20 -1.84 3.61
C HIS A 247 6.10 -2.70 4.89
N GLY A 248 7.23 -3.11 5.47
CA GLY A 248 7.30 -3.81 6.76
C GLY A 248 7.39 -5.34 6.67
N ASP A 249 6.64 -5.98 5.78
CA ASP A 249 6.62 -7.43 5.54
C ASP A 249 5.90 -7.79 4.23
N TYR A 250 5.89 -9.08 3.88
CA TYR A 250 5.18 -9.58 2.69
C TYR A 250 3.66 -9.49 2.81
N ALA A 251 3.06 -9.78 3.98
CA ALA A 251 1.61 -9.69 4.18
C ALA A 251 1.09 -8.25 4.04
N ALA A 252 1.91 -7.25 4.36
CA ALA A 252 1.59 -5.86 4.11
C ALA A 252 1.39 -5.54 2.61
N LEU A 253 1.81 -6.41 1.68
CA LEU A 253 1.55 -6.26 0.25
C LEU A 253 0.20 -6.83 -0.20
N ASP A 254 -0.50 -7.55 0.66
CA ASP A 254 -1.81 -8.11 0.34
C ASP A 254 -2.86 -6.99 0.26
N SER A 255 -3.61 -6.98 -0.83
CA SER A 255 -4.67 -6.01 -1.14
C SER A 255 -4.18 -4.55 -1.27
N GLY A 256 -4.63 -3.87 -2.30
CA GLY A 256 -4.27 -2.47 -2.55
C GLY A 256 -4.82 -1.96 -3.86
N TRP A 257 -4.30 -0.83 -4.33
CA TRP A 257 -4.80 -0.15 -5.53
C TRP A 257 -3.66 0.03 -6.53
N ALA A 258 -3.81 -0.44 -7.76
CA ALA A 258 -2.70 -0.37 -8.72
C ALA A 258 -2.15 1.05 -8.92
N GLY A 259 -3.00 2.07 -8.77
CA GLY A 259 -2.61 3.47 -8.70
C GLY A 259 -1.54 3.79 -7.66
N THR A 260 -1.68 3.31 -6.42
CA THR A 260 -0.72 3.58 -5.34
C THR A 260 0.61 2.88 -5.60
N ALA A 261 0.59 1.70 -6.25
CA ALA A 261 1.82 0.99 -6.61
C ALA A 261 2.63 1.80 -7.62
N VAL A 262 1.97 2.36 -8.64
CA VAL A 262 2.66 3.20 -9.63
C VAL A 262 3.21 4.46 -8.96
N GLU A 263 2.49 5.07 -8.02
CA GLU A 263 2.99 6.21 -7.24
C GLU A 263 4.25 5.85 -6.45
N ASP A 264 4.27 4.71 -5.76
CA ASP A 264 5.41 4.29 -4.94
C ASP A 264 6.62 3.88 -5.77
N LEU A 265 6.40 3.36 -6.98
CA LEU A 265 7.46 2.99 -7.91
C LEU A 265 8.03 4.19 -8.69
N THR A 266 7.26 5.27 -8.88
CA THR A 266 7.63 6.34 -9.83
C THR A 266 7.60 7.76 -9.29
N GLY A 267 7.03 8.00 -8.11
CA GLY A 267 6.72 9.35 -7.61
C GLY A 267 5.66 10.08 -8.43
N GLY A 268 4.92 9.35 -9.28
CA GLY A 268 3.79 9.86 -10.04
C GLY A 268 2.61 10.30 -9.18
N VAL A 269 1.55 10.76 -9.84
CA VAL A 269 0.28 11.14 -9.19
C VAL A 269 -0.84 10.45 -9.95
N THR A 270 -1.62 9.64 -9.24
CA THR A 270 -2.71 8.86 -9.81
C THR A 270 -4.04 9.57 -9.64
N THR A 271 -4.69 9.88 -10.76
CA THR A 271 -6.12 10.24 -10.75
C THR A 271 -6.94 8.99 -11.00
N VAL A 272 -7.86 8.67 -10.09
CA VAL A 272 -8.87 7.63 -10.29
C VAL A 272 -10.00 8.18 -11.16
N ILE A 273 -10.41 7.43 -12.18
CA ILE A 273 -11.51 7.77 -13.07
C ILE A 273 -12.53 6.64 -13.00
N ARG A 274 -13.81 7.00 -12.85
CA ARG A 274 -14.92 6.02 -12.96
C ARG A 274 -15.38 5.93 -14.41
N GLY A 275 -15.26 4.75 -15.01
CA GLY A 275 -15.49 4.54 -16.45
C GLY A 275 -16.91 4.90 -16.92
N ASP A 276 -17.92 4.60 -16.11
CA ASP A 276 -19.35 4.81 -16.40
C ASP A 276 -19.79 6.29 -16.36
N MET A 277 -18.98 7.17 -15.77
CA MET A 277 -19.36 8.55 -15.44
C MET A 277 -18.44 9.59 -16.09
N LEU A 278 -17.73 9.16 -17.13
CA LEU A 278 -16.84 9.99 -17.92
C LEU A 278 -17.63 10.92 -18.86
N LEU A 279 -17.47 12.23 -18.68
CA LEU A 279 -18.15 13.23 -19.52
C LEU A 279 -17.58 13.31 -20.95
N TYR A 280 -16.26 13.18 -21.10
CA TYR A 280 -15.55 13.31 -22.38
C TYR A 280 -14.69 12.07 -22.63
N LYS A 281 -15.27 11.06 -23.30
CA LYS A 281 -14.60 9.78 -23.59
C LYS A 281 -13.39 9.96 -24.50
N GLU A 282 -13.47 10.90 -25.43
CA GLU A 282 -12.44 11.21 -26.42
C GLU A 282 -11.16 11.73 -25.76
N ARG A 283 -11.28 12.48 -24.66
CA ARG A 283 -10.11 12.96 -23.91
C ARG A 283 -9.31 11.79 -23.32
N LEU A 284 -10.00 10.85 -22.67
CA LEU A 284 -9.35 9.66 -22.13
C LEU A 284 -8.76 8.81 -23.25
N TRP A 285 -9.49 8.64 -24.37
CA TRP A 285 -8.99 7.89 -25.52
C TRP A 285 -7.70 8.48 -26.09
N CYS A 286 -7.63 9.80 -26.28
CA CYS A 286 -6.40 10.47 -26.73
C CYS A 286 -5.23 10.27 -25.77
N GLU A 287 -5.50 10.25 -24.45
CA GLU A 287 -4.47 9.98 -23.44
C GLU A 287 -4.02 8.50 -23.47
N LEU A 288 -4.94 7.56 -23.72
CA LEU A 288 -4.64 6.12 -23.87
C LEU A 288 -3.83 5.80 -25.13
N LEU A 289 -4.08 6.48 -26.25
CA LEU A 289 -3.30 6.29 -27.48
C LEU A 289 -1.80 6.60 -27.30
N ALA A 290 -1.43 7.36 -26.26
CA ALA A 290 -0.05 7.64 -25.92
C ALA A 290 0.54 6.68 -24.85
N VAL A 291 -0.15 5.59 -24.50
CA VAL A 291 0.36 4.57 -23.57
C VAL A 291 1.70 4.01 -24.07
N GLY A 292 2.68 3.93 -23.17
CA GLY A 292 4.01 3.39 -23.46
C GLY A 292 5.07 4.43 -23.85
N GLU A 293 4.69 5.56 -24.46
CA GLU A 293 5.62 6.63 -24.83
C GLU A 293 5.27 7.99 -24.20
N GLY A 294 4.04 8.14 -23.70
CA GLY A 294 3.53 9.37 -23.10
C GLY A 294 3.94 9.60 -21.64
N ASN A 295 3.29 10.59 -21.04
CA ASN A 295 3.47 10.97 -19.63
C ASN A 295 2.48 10.26 -18.69
N PHE A 296 1.74 9.27 -19.18
CA PHE A 296 0.70 8.57 -18.42
C PHE A 296 0.91 7.07 -18.43
N LEU A 297 0.68 6.45 -17.28
CA LEU A 297 0.55 5.00 -17.11
C LEU A 297 -0.88 4.68 -16.68
N PHE A 298 -1.37 3.50 -17.10
CA PHE A 298 -2.76 3.12 -16.89
C PHE A 298 -2.89 1.71 -16.32
N SER A 299 -3.62 1.61 -15.22
CA SER A 299 -4.06 0.36 -14.61
C SER A 299 -5.57 0.40 -14.43
N LEU A 300 -6.20 -0.77 -14.31
CA LEU A 300 -7.65 -0.94 -14.28
C LEU A 300 -8.03 -1.84 -13.12
N SER A 301 -9.17 -1.55 -12.48
CA SER A 301 -9.79 -2.46 -11.51
C SER A 301 -11.22 -2.76 -11.92
N THR A 302 -11.58 -4.03 -11.81
CA THR A 302 -12.97 -4.47 -11.98
C THR A 302 -13.88 -4.01 -10.83
N GLY A 303 -13.31 -3.47 -9.74
CA GLY A 303 -14.04 -3.04 -8.55
C GLY A 303 -14.44 -4.22 -7.64
N SER A 304 -15.21 -3.90 -6.60
CA SER A 304 -15.49 -4.80 -5.46
C SER A 304 -16.83 -5.54 -5.50
N GLN A 305 -17.67 -5.28 -6.50
CA GLN A 305 -19.02 -5.84 -6.63
C GLN A 305 -19.08 -7.05 -7.58
N GLY A 306 -19.82 -8.09 -7.17
CA GLY A 306 -20.09 -9.29 -7.97
C GLY A 306 -19.45 -10.56 -7.38
N ASP A 307 -19.65 -11.68 -8.09
CA ASP A 307 -19.09 -13.00 -7.76
C ASP A 307 -17.57 -13.07 -8.07
N SER A 308 -17.01 -14.25 -8.34
CA SER A 308 -15.57 -14.39 -8.60
C SER A 308 -15.12 -13.82 -9.95
N TYR A 309 -16.01 -13.74 -10.95
CA TYR A 309 -15.67 -13.28 -12.31
C TYR A 309 -16.87 -12.68 -13.07
N ARG A 310 -16.59 -11.90 -14.12
CA ARG A 310 -17.58 -11.36 -15.07
C ARG A 310 -17.00 -11.33 -16.48
N ASN A 311 -17.67 -11.95 -17.45
CA ASN A 311 -17.22 -12.03 -18.85
C ASN A 311 -15.77 -12.56 -19.01
N GLY A 312 -15.39 -13.51 -18.15
CA GLY A 312 -14.03 -14.05 -18.06
C GLY A 312 -13.06 -13.25 -17.20
N LEU A 313 -13.31 -11.96 -16.93
CA LEU A 313 -12.45 -11.15 -16.06
C LEU A 313 -12.64 -11.54 -14.59
N ALA A 314 -11.54 -11.68 -13.85
CA ALA A 314 -11.57 -11.84 -12.40
C ALA A 314 -12.08 -10.54 -11.74
N LEU A 315 -12.98 -10.69 -10.76
CA LEU A 315 -13.45 -9.55 -9.96
C LEU A 315 -12.52 -9.30 -8.76
N ARG A 316 -12.57 -8.10 -8.17
CA ARG A 316 -11.64 -7.65 -7.12
C ARG A 316 -10.17 -7.82 -7.52
N HIS A 317 -9.88 -7.57 -8.79
CA HIS A 317 -8.57 -7.79 -9.38
C HIS A 317 -8.14 -6.59 -10.23
N ASP A 318 -6.84 -6.33 -10.27
CA ASP A 318 -6.25 -5.25 -11.04
C ASP A 318 -5.58 -5.77 -12.32
N TYR A 319 -5.67 -4.95 -13.35
CA TYR A 319 -5.19 -5.20 -14.71
C TYR A 319 -4.38 -4.01 -15.21
N THR A 320 -3.62 -4.21 -16.29
CA THR A 320 -2.77 -3.17 -16.88
C THR A 320 -3.15 -2.89 -18.32
N VAL A 321 -3.23 -1.61 -18.72
CA VAL A 321 -3.32 -1.26 -20.14
C VAL A 321 -1.90 -1.26 -20.73
N LEU A 322 -1.66 -2.13 -21.71
CA LEU A 322 -0.36 -2.26 -22.37
C LEU A 322 -0.24 -1.38 -23.61
N GLU A 323 -1.37 -1.21 -24.32
CA GLU A 323 -1.44 -0.55 -25.62
C GLU A 323 -2.88 -0.12 -25.90
N ALA A 324 -3.05 0.99 -26.62
CA ALA A 324 -4.33 1.39 -27.20
C ALA A 324 -4.11 1.78 -28.66
N ILE A 325 -4.99 1.32 -29.54
CA ILE A 325 -4.85 1.53 -30.98
C ILE A 325 -6.20 1.83 -31.61
N GLN A 326 -6.17 2.69 -32.64
CA GLN A 326 -7.30 2.94 -33.51
C GLN A 326 -6.94 2.46 -34.92
N VAL A 327 -7.73 1.52 -35.46
CA VAL A 327 -7.46 0.88 -36.75
C VAL A 327 -8.74 0.73 -37.56
N GLU A 328 -8.64 0.90 -38.88
CA GLU A 328 -9.73 0.53 -39.80
C GLU A 328 -9.78 -0.99 -39.99
N ASP A 329 -10.98 -1.57 -39.99
CA ASP A 329 -11.20 -2.97 -40.35
C ASP A 329 -11.22 -3.19 -41.87
N GLU A 330 -11.53 -4.41 -42.32
CA GLU A 330 -11.64 -4.73 -43.75
C GLU A 330 -12.79 -4.02 -44.49
N PHE A 331 -13.76 -3.46 -43.76
CA PHE A 331 -14.91 -2.74 -44.31
C PHE A 331 -14.70 -1.22 -44.32
N GLY A 332 -13.61 -0.74 -43.72
CA GLY A 332 -13.28 0.67 -43.59
C GLY A 332 -13.88 1.33 -42.33
N ASP A 333 -14.45 0.54 -41.42
CA ASP A 333 -14.97 1.03 -40.16
C ASP A 333 -13.82 1.19 -39.15
N THR A 334 -13.81 2.30 -38.41
CA THR A 334 -12.77 2.57 -37.42
C THR A 334 -13.07 1.87 -36.10
N VAL A 335 -12.18 0.97 -35.70
CA VAL A 335 -12.25 0.21 -34.45
C VAL A 335 -11.22 0.72 -33.45
N SER A 336 -11.66 0.94 -32.21
CA SER A 336 -10.82 1.42 -31.09
C SER A 336 -10.61 0.29 -30.09
N LEU A 337 -9.38 -0.22 -30.02
CA LEU A 337 -9.03 -1.41 -29.22
C LEU A 337 -7.98 -1.08 -28.17
N VAL A 338 -8.08 -1.75 -27.03
CA VAL A 338 -7.09 -1.70 -25.95
C VAL A 338 -6.55 -3.10 -25.68
N LYS A 339 -5.23 -3.21 -25.53
CA LYS A 339 -4.56 -4.43 -25.09
C LYS A 339 -4.35 -4.37 -23.59
N ILE A 340 -4.84 -5.37 -22.87
CA ILE A 340 -4.82 -5.42 -21.41
C ILE A 340 -4.05 -6.66 -20.95
N ARG A 341 -3.42 -6.57 -19.78
CA ARG A 341 -2.73 -7.68 -19.12
C ARG A 341 -3.30 -8.00 -17.75
N ASN A 342 -3.51 -9.29 -17.51
CA ASN A 342 -3.75 -9.91 -16.23
C ASN A 342 -2.40 -10.21 -15.52
N PRO A 343 -2.17 -9.72 -14.28
CA PRO A 343 -0.92 -9.97 -13.54
C PRO A 343 -0.69 -11.43 -13.12
N TRP A 344 -1.70 -12.30 -13.19
CA TRP A 344 -1.49 -13.75 -13.02
C TRP A 344 -0.65 -14.36 -14.14
N GLY A 345 -0.60 -13.69 -15.30
CA GLY A 345 0.13 -14.15 -16.49
C GLY A 345 -0.52 -15.33 -17.19
N GLN A 346 -1.68 -15.79 -16.71
CA GLN A 346 -2.51 -16.86 -17.28
C GLN A 346 -3.89 -16.86 -16.62
N ARG A 347 -4.83 -17.63 -17.17
CA ARG A 347 -6.10 -17.95 -16.52
C ARG A 347 -5.89 -18.80 -15.27
N CYS A 348 -6.79 -18.64 -14.30
CA CYS A 348 -6.84 -19.53 -13.14
C CYS A 348 -7.32 -20.94 -13.54
N PRO A 349 -7.16 -21.97 -12.68
CA PRO A 349 -7.62 -23.34 -12.97
C PRO A 349 -9.12 -23.45 -13.30
N SER A 350 -9.94 -22.52 -12.82
CA SER A 350 -11.38 -22.45 -13.13
C SER A 350 -11.69 -21.79 -14.48
N GLY A 351 -10.67 -21.33 -15.22
CA GLY A 351 -10.80 -20.85 -16.60
C GLY A 351 -11.08 -19.36 -16.77
N TYR A 352 -11.22 -18.59 -15.69
CA TYR A 352 -11.34 -17.12 -15.73
C TYR A 352 -10.00 -16.44 -15.45
N GLY A 353 -9.92 -15.14 -15.71
CA GLY A 353 -8.72 -14.30 -15.59
C GLY A 353 -8.59 -13.36 -16.79
N ASP A 354 -9.01 -13.81 -17.97
CA ASP A 354 -8.93 -13.07 -19.23
C ASP A 354 -10.30 -12.77 -19.80
N TRP A 355 -10.38 -11.71 -20.59
CA TRP A 355 -11.59 -11.33 -21.31
C TRP A 355 -12.11 -12.46 -22.21
N GLY A 356 -13.42 -12.72 -22.16
CA GLY A 356 -14.11 -13.73 -22.96
C GLY A 356 -15.10 -13.18 -23.98
N GLY A 357 -15.11 -11.86 -24.23
CA GLY A 357 -16.03 -11.20 -25.17
C GLY A 357 -15.44 -10.93 -26.55
N ALA A 358 -15.93 -9.90 -27.24
CA ALA A 358 -15.41 -9.51 -28.55
C ALA A 358 -13.90 -9.18 -28.46
N TRP A 359 -13.12 -9.63 -29.44
CA TRP A 359 -11.64 -9.50 -29.49
C TRP A 359 -10.85 -10.31 -28.46
N SER A 360 -11.50 -11.16 -27.65
CA SER A 360 -10.79 -12.14 -26.84
C SER A 360 -10.04 -13.16 -27.69
N ASP A 361 -9.14 -13.91 -27.07
CA ASP A 361 -8.54 -15.08 -27.66
C ASP A 361 -9.63 -16.10 -28.03
N GLY A 362 -9.70 -16.46 -29.31
CA GLY A 362 -10.74 -17.33 -29.88
C GLY A 362 -12.06 -16.65 -30.26
N SER A 363 -12.14 -15.31 -30.18
CA SER A 363 -13.33 -14.55 -30.62
C SER A 363 -13.52 -14.57 -32.14
N GLU A 364 -14.76 -14.65 -32.61
CA GLU A 364 -15.12 -14.53 -34.03
C GLU A 364 -14.84 -13.13 -34.61
N SER A 365 -14.59 -12.13 -33.75
CA SER A 365 -14.19 -10.77 -34.17
C SER A 365 -12.82 -10.75 -34.86
N TRP A 366 -11.99 -11.78 -34.68
CA TRP A 366 -10.68 -11.87 -35.31
C TRP A 366 -10.78 -12.36 -36.76
N THR A 367 -10.68 -11.42 -37.70
CA THR A 367 -10.60 -11.73 -39.13
C THR A 367 -9.14 -11.91 -39.57
N PRO A 368 -8.85 -12.63 -40.66
CA PRO A 368 -7.47 -12.80 -41.13
C PRO A 368 -6.75 -11.47 -41.37
N PHE A 369 -7.49 -10.45 -41.82
CA PHE A 369 -6.99 -9.09 -42.01
C PHE A 369 -6.55 -8.46 -40.68
N MET A 370 -7.41 -8.51 -39.65
CA MET A 370 -7.12 -7.93 -38.33
C MET A 370 -6.00 -8.67 -37.60
N MET A 371 -5.94 -10.00 -37.74
CA MET A 371 -4.87 -10.83 -37.19
C MET A 371 -3.50 -10.44 -37.74
N GLU A 372 -3.38 -10.24 -39.05
CA GLU A 372 -2.14 -9.79 -39.69
C GLU A 372 -1.80 -8.35 -39.29
N LYS A 373 -2.79 -7.46 -39.31
CA LYS A 373 -2.63 -6.03 -39.01
C LYS A 373 -2.13 -5.77 -37.59
N LEU A 374 -2.68 -6.48 -36.60
CA LEU A 374 -2.30 -6.33 -35.18
C LEU A 374 -1.23 -7.33 -34.74
N GLN A 375 -0.78 -8.21 -35.64
CA GLN A 375 0.17 -9.29 -35.36
C GLN A 375 -0.21 -10.11 -34.10
N HIS A 376 -1.52 -10.29 -33.88
CA HIS A 376 -2.03 -10.98 -32.69
C HIS A 376 -1.74 -12.49 -32.79
N LYS A 377 -1.42 -13.08 -31.64
CA LYS A 377 -1.22 -14.52 -31.49
C LYS A 377 -2.10 -14.98 -30.35
N PHE A 378 -2.84 -16.06 -30.57
CA PHE A 378 -3.63 -16.70 -29.53
C PHE A 378 -2.72 -17.40 -28.52
N GLY A 379 -3.02 -17.25 -27.23
CA GLY A 379 -2.32 -17.91 -26.15
C GLY A 379 -2.84 -17.51 -24.78
N ASP A 380 -2.72 -18.43 -23.82
CA ASP A 380 -2.95 -18.10 -22.41
C ASP A 380 -1.66 -17.48 -21.83
N ASP A 381 -1.38 -16.23 -22.21
CA ASP A 381 -0.21 -15.45 -21.77
C ASP A 381 -0.59 -14.29 -20.83
N GLY A 382 -1.85 -14.28 -20.41
CA GLY A 382 -2.47 -13.25 -19.58
C GLY A 382 -2.64 -11.91 -20.31
N THR A 383 -2.55 -11.85 -21.63
CA THR A 383 -2.84 -10.64 -22.41
C THR A 383 -4.02 -10.86 -23.36
N PHE A 384 -4.85 -9.83 -23.53
CA PHE A 384 -6.01 -9.90 -24.41
C PHE A 384 -6.34 -8.53 -24.98
N TRP A 385 -7.06 -8.49 -26.09
CA TRP A 385 -7.65 -7.27 -26.64
C TRP A 385 -9.12 -7.15 -26.24
N MET A 386 -9.60 -5.92 -26.13
CA MET A 386 -11.02 -5.60 -26.04
C MET A 386 -11.31 -4.24 -26.67
N SER A 387 -12.59 -3.94 -26.93
CA SER A 387 -12.96 -2.60 -27.38
C SER A 387 -12.83 -1.56 -26.26
N PHE A 388 -12.59 -0.29 -26.63
CA PHE A 388 -12.58 0.80 -25.66
C PHE A 388 -13.90 0.94 -24.89
N GLN A 389 -15.03 0.64 -25.55
CA GLN A 389 -16.34 0.69 -24.90
C GLN A 389 -16.50 -0.46 -23.88
N ASP A 390 -16.08 -1.67 -24.23
CA ASP A 390 -16.09 -2.81 -23.29
C ASP A 390 -15.20 -2.54 -22.08
N MET A 391 -14.06 -1.87 -22.27
CA MET A 391 -13.20 -1.44 -21.17
C MET A 391 -13.95 -0.55 -20.18
N LEU A 392 -14.67 0.47 -20.66
CA LEU A 392 -15.45 1.38 -19.80
C LEU A 392 -16.59 0.67 -19.07
N ASP A 393 -17.20 -0.33 -19.71
CA ASP A 393 -18.36 -1.06 -19.16
C ASP A 393 -17.94 -2.16 -18.16
N ASN A 394 -16.73 -2.71 -18.27
CA ASN A 394 -16.27 -3.83 -17.45
C ASN A 394 -15.29 -3.44 -16.34
N PHE A 395 -14.59 -2.30 -16.45
CA PHE A 395 -13.70 -1.79 -15.40
C PHE A 395 -14.30 -0.58 -14.70
N HIS A 396 -14.54 -0.72 -13.39
CA HIS A 396 -15.13 0.35 -12.59
C HIS A 396 -14.14 1.49 -12.37
N TRP A 397 -12.88 1.16 -12.05
CA TRP A 397 -11.85 2.12 -11.71
C TRP A 397 -10.73 2.10 -12.74
N ILE A 398 -10.40 3.27 -13.28
CA ILE A 398 -9.29 3.48 -14.20
C ILE A 398 -8.28 4.37 -13.47
N TYR A 399 -7.11 3.82 -13.18
CA TYR A 399 -6.01 4.53 -12.54
C TYR A 399 -5.14 5.17 -13.62
N LYS A 400 -5.22 6.49 -13.76
CA LYS A 400 -4.36 7.27 -14.65
C LYS A 400 -3.25 7.92 -13.85
N THR A 401 -2.03 7.44 -14.00
CA THR A 401 -0.87 7.98 -13.28
C THR A 401 -0.09 8.95 -14.16
N ARG A 402 0.00 10.22 -13.77
CA ARG A 402 0.90 11.19 -14.39
C ARG A 402 2.33 10.98 -13.91
N LEU A 403 3.24 10.89 -14.86
CA LEU A 403 4.68 10.88 -14.62
C LEU A 403 5.25 12.30 -14.65
N PHE A 404 6.26 12.53 -13.82
CA PHE A 404 6.95 13.81 -13.69
C PHE A 404 8.41 13.67 -14.09
N ASP A 405 8.88 14.59 -14.92
CA ASP A 405 10.30 14.70 -15.29
C ASP A 405 11.00 15.81 -14.49
N ARG A 406 12.29 16.02 -14.77
CA ARG A 406 13.13 17.01 -14.07
C ARG A 406 12.66 18.47 -14.21
N ARG A 407 11.71 18.78 -15.11
CA ARG A 407 11.17 20.14 -15.27
C ARG A 407 10.16 20.47 -14.16
N TRP A 408 9.64 19.46 -13.49
CA TRP A 408 8.68 19.63 -12.41
C TRP A 408 9.39 19.85 -11.08
N MET A 409 8.94 20.87 -10.36
CA MET A 409 9.33 21.17 -9.00
C MET A 409 8.22 20.74 -8.04
N ILE A 410 8.63 20.19 -6.91
CA ILE A 410 7.74 19.70 -5.87
C ILE A 410 7.94 20.58 -4.63
N THR A 411 6.85 21.12 -4.12
CA THR A 411 6.79 21.80 -2.81
C THR A 411 5.76 21.07 -1.96
N GLN A 412 6.06 20.81 -0.70
CA GLN A 412 5.13 20.13 0.19
C GLN A 412 5.13 20.73 1.59
N GLN A 413 4.01 20.57 2.29
CA GLN A 413 3.87 20.95 3.70
C GLN A 413 2.94 19.95 4.38
N TRP A 414 3.38 19.43 5.53
CA TRP A 414 2.63 18.52 6.37
C TRP A 414 2.07 19.23 7.60
N MET A 415 0.98 18.71 8.14
CA MET A 415 0.40 19.14 9.41
C MET A 415 -0.39 18.02 10.08
N ASN A 416 -0.44 18.07 11.41
CA ASN A 416 -1.31 17.22 12.20
C ASN A 416 -2.72 17.84 12.35
N VAL A 417 -3.74 16.99 12.34
CA VAL A 417 -5.15 17.39 12.47
C VAL A 417 -5.85 16.52 13.50
N SER A 418 -6.44 17.15 14.52
CA SER A 418 -7.49 16.52 15.33
C SER A 418 -8.80 16.57 14.54
N VAL A 419 -9.33 15.40 14.18
CA VAL A 419 -10.47 15.30 13.26
C VAL A 419 -11.77 15.55 14.04
N PRO A 420 -12.57 16.57 13.69
CA PRO A 420 -13.82 16.85 14.38
C PRO A 420 -14.89 15.82 14.02
N TRP A 421 -15.76 15.46 14.98
CA TRP A 421 -16.83 14.48 14.78
C TRP A 421 -17.83 14.87 13.67
N LEU A 422 -18.13 16.16 13.51
CA LEU A 422 -19.10 16.66 12.53
C LEU A 422 -18.68 16.49 11.06
N GLY A 423 -17.41 16.16 10.77
CA GLY A 423 -16.93 15.93 9.40
C GLY A 423 -17.06 17.13 8.45
N ASP A 424 -17.01 18.36 8.97
CA ASP A 424 -17.04 19.60 8.17
C ASP A 424 -15.62 20.03 7.75
N TYR A 425 -15.52 21.02 6.87
CA TYR A 425 -14.26 21.64 6.47
C TYR A 425 -13.49 22.19 7.67
N LEU A 426 -12.20 21.90 7.71
CA LEU A 426 -11.32 22.29 8.80
C LEU A 426 -11.12 23.82 8.83
N LYS A 427 -10.89 24.36 10.02
CA LYS A 427 -10.40 25.74 10.17
C LYS A 427 -8.95 25.87 9.70
N ARG A 428 -8.14 24.89 10.09
CA ARG A 428 -6.75 24.74 9.68
C ARG A 428 -6.69 24.39 8.19
N ARG A 429 -5.99 25.21 7.42
CA ARG A 429 -5.94 25.11 5.94
C ARG A 429 -4.57 25.46 5.40
N PHE A 430 -4.32 25.10 4.15
CA PHE A 430 -3.11 25.50 3.44
C PHE A 430 -3.37 26.77 2.63
N ILE A 431 -2.44 27.71 2.71
CA ILE A 431 -2.40 28.89 1.85
C ILE A 431 -1.29 28.65 0.82
N LEU A 432 -1.69 28.66 -0.45
CA LEU A 432 -0.83 28.42 -1.60
C LEU A 432 -0.63 29.73 -2.35
N LYS A 433 0.62 30.14 -2.53
CA LYS A 433 0.99 31.27 -3.38
C LYS A 433 1.56 30.76 -4.69
N VAL A 434 0.90 31.13 -5.78
CA VAL A 434 1.28 30.79 -7.16
C VAL A 434 1.88 32.05 -7.80
N PRO A 435 3.19 32.07 -8.10
CA PRO A 435 3.86 33.30 -8.56
C PRO A 435 3.57 33.66 -10.02
N GLN A 436 3.15 32.70 -10.84
CA GLN A 436 2.91 32.88 -12.27
C GLN A 436 1.86 31.90 -12.79
N ASP A 437 1.28 32.21 -13.94
CA ASP A 437 0.30 31.35 -14.59
C ASP A 437 0.95 30.03 -15.05
N GLY A 438 0.20 28.93 -14.94
CA GLY A 438 0.63 27.64 -15.46
C GLY A 438 -0.09 26.44 -14.85
N MET A 439 0.25 25.25 -15.35
CA MET A 439 -0.30 24.00 -14.83
C MET A 439 0.27 23.70 -13.44
N VAL A 440 -0.62 23.38 -12.52
CA VAL A 440 -0.27 22.93 -11.16
C VAL A 440 -1.08 21.66 -10.85
N VAL A 441 -0.40 20.68 -10.27
CA VAL A 441 -1.02 19.48 -9.71
C VAL A 441 -1.02 19.61 -8.19
N LEU A 442 -2.21 19.53 -7.59
CA LEU A 442 -2.39 19.54 -6.14
C LEU A 442 -2.71 18.13 -5.67
N VAL A 443 -2.01 17.66 -4.65
CA VAL A 443 -2.23 16.36 -4.02
C VAL A 443 -2.34 16.56 -2.51
N LEU A 444 -3.48 16.21 -1.94
CA LEU A 444 -3.63 16.07 -0.50
C LEU A 444 -3.52 14.59 -0.16
N SER A 445 -2.56 14.24 0.69
CA SER A 445 -2.32 12.86 1.13
C SER A 445 -2.39 12.76 2.64
N GLN A 446 -2.73 11.58 3.15
CA GLN A 446 -2.39 11.18 4.51
C GLN A 446 -1.14 10.29 4.49
N LEU A 447 -0.61 9.94 5.67
CA LEU A 447 0.48 8.97 5.77
C LEU A 447 0.03 7.60 5.24
N ASP A 448 0.94 6.92 4.55
CA ASP A 448 0.75 5.53 4.14
C ASP A 448 0.83 4.60 5.35
N ASP A 449 -0.29 3.99 5.73
CA ASP A 449 -0.38 3.12 6.90
C ASP A 449 0.21 1.73 6.67
N ARG A 450 0.45 1.33 5.42
CA ARG A 450 0.87 -0.02 5.05
C ARG A 450 2.14 -0.47 5.76
N TYR A 451 3.09 0.45 5.98
CA TYR A 451 4.37 0.14 6.63
C TYR A 451 4.35 0.17 8.17
N PHE A 452 3.18 0.43 8.75
CA PHE A 452 2.89 0.32 10.18
C PHE A 452 1.44 -0.15 10.42
N GLN A 453 0.92 -1.05 9.57
CA GLN A 453 -0.50 -1.40 9.48
C GLN A 453 -1.15 -1.72 10.83
N ASP A 454 -0.48 -2.52 11.68
CA ASP A 454 -0.98 -2.89 13.00
C ASP A 454 -1.07 -1.71 13.99
N LEU A 455 -0.32 -0.64 13.72
CA LEU A 455 -0.23 0.56 14.54
C LEU A 455 -1.02 1.73 13.95
N LYS A 456 -1.80 1.54 12.87
CA LYS A 456 -2.66 2.59 12.29
C LYS A 456 -3.77 3.04 13.25
N GLY A 457 -4.20 2.14 14.14
CA GLY A 457 -5.23 2.36 15.14
C GLY A 457 -6.65 2.03 14.66
N GLN A 458 -7.64 2.56 15.37
CA GLN A 458 -9.06 2.20 15.24
C GLN A 458 -9.86 3.10 14.29
N TYR A 459 -9.20 3.99 13.56
CA TYR A 459 -9.87 5.01 12.75
C TYR A 459 -9.45 4.89 11.29
N GLU A 460 -10.44 4.83 10.41
CA GLU A 460 -10.27 5.00 8.98
C GLU A 460 -10.58 6.44 8.59
N PHE A 461 -9.77 7.00 7.71
CA PHE A 461 -9.87 8.41 7.33
C PHE A 461 -10.17 8.57 5.86
N THR A 462 -11.18 9.37 5.53
CA THR A 462 -11.47 9.80 4.16
C THR A 462 -11.19 11.28 4.00
N ILE A 463 -10.27 11.63 3.10
CA ILE A 463 -9.81 13.00 2.90
C ILE A 463 -10.43 13.65 1.65
N HIS A 464 -10.73 14.93 1.78
CA HIS A 464 -11.32 15.79 0.76
C HIS A 464 -10.67 17.17 0.84
N PHE A 465 -10.77 17.98 -0.22
CA PHE A 465 -10.45 19.40 -0.08
C PHE A 465 -11.27 20.31 -0.99
N ASN A 466 -11.39 21.56 -0.56
CA ASN A 466 -11.97 22.64 -1.35
C ASN A 466 -10.87 23.64 -1.68
N LEU A 467 -10.71 23.92 -2.97
CA LEU A 467 -9.82 24.93 -3.50
C LEU A 467 -10.61 26.20 -3.84
N ARG A 468 -10.17 27.35 -3.32
CA ARG A 468 -10.72 28.66 -3.68
C ARG A 468 -9.65 29.74 -3.70
N LEU A 469 -9.92 30.84 -4.40
CA LEU A 469 -9.09 32.05 -4.31
C LEU A 469 -9.20 32.63 -2.90
N LEU A 470 -8.08 33.11 -2.34
CA LEU A 470 -8.06 33.66 -0.98
C LEU A 470 -9.08 34.80 -0.83
N GLY A 471 -10.00 34.66 0.14
CA GLY A 471 -11.06 35.64 0.41
C GLY A 471 -12.32 35.48 -0.45
N SER A 472 -12.31 34.60 -1.45
CA SER A 472 -13.51 34.21 -2.20
C SER A 472 -14.34 33.21 -1.41
N ARG A 473 -15.66 33.26 -1.57
CA ARG A 473 -16.58 32.22 -1.06
C ARG A 473 -16.89 31.15 -2.08
N THR A 474 -16.58 31.39 -3.36
CA THR A 474 -16.89 30.47 -4.44
C THR A 474 -15.76 29.47 -4.62
N PRO A 475 -16.03 28.15 -4.53
CA PRO A 475 -15.02 27.13 -4.81
C PRO A 475 -14.65 27.14 -6.29
N ILE A 476 -13.36 27.01 -6.58
CA ILE A 476 -12.84 26.72 -7.93
C ILE A 476 -13.00 25.22 -8.20
N CYS A 477 -12.65 24.39 -7.22
CA CYS A 477 -12.70 22.95 -7.33
C CYS A 477 -13.01 22.34 -5.95
N GLN A 478 -13.88 21.34 -5.93
CA GLN A 478 -14.11 20.49 -4.77
C GLN A 478 -13.63 19.10 -5.14
N VAL A 479 -12.64 18.61 -4.42
CA VAL A 479 -12.01 17.32 -4.68
C VAL A 479 -12.46 16.34 -3.61
N GLN A 480 -12.95 15.20 -4.09
CA GLN A 480 -13.49 14.11 -3.29
C GLN A 480 -12.92 12.81 -3.85
N PRO A 481 -12.77 11.77 -3.01
CA PRO A 481 -12.36 10.46 -3.50
C PRO A 481 -13.44 9.87 -4.39
N VAL A 482 -13.02 9.15 -5.44
CA VAL A 482 -13.94 8.51 -6.39
C VAL A 482 -14.67 7.33 -5.77
N HIS A 483 -14.02 6.64 -4.83
CA HIS A 483 -14.63 5.63 -3.97
C HIS A 483 -14.04 5.71 -2.56
N HIS A 484 -14.80 5.27 -1.55
CA HIS A 484 -14.43 5.37 -0.13
C HIS A 484 -13.31 4.42 0.30
N LEU A 485 -12.87 3.52 -0.58
CA LEU A 485 -11.86 2.51 -0.26
C LEU A 485 -10.42 2.93 -0.62
N ASP A 486 -10.23 3.90 -1.52
CA ASP A 486 -8.93 4.51 -1.80
C ASP A 486 -8.85 5.82 -1.03
N THR A 487 -8.21 5.75 0.13
CA THR A 487 -8.19 6.81 1.12
C THR A 487 -6.85 7.54 1.17
N ARG A 488 -5.80 7.04 0.51
CA ARG A 488 -4.42 7.53 0.68
C ARG A 488 -4.26 8.98 0.21
N SER A 489 -4.82 9.31 -0.94
CA SER A 489 -4.68 10.65 -1.52
C SER A 489 -5.89 11.08 -2.36
N VAL A 490 -6.05 12.40 -2.49
CA VAL A 490 -6.94 13.01 -3.48
C VAL A 490 -6.19 14.12 -4.21
N ASN A 491 -6.46 14.29 -5.51
CA ASN A 491 -5.73 15.25 -6.33
C ASN A 491 -6.61 15.97 -7.36
N CYS A 492 -6.08 17.08 -7.87
CA CYS A 492 -6.60 17.72 -9.08
C CYS A 492 -5.47 18.34 -9.91
N GLU A 493 -5.67 18.37 -11.23
CA GLU A 493 -4.81 19.05 -12.19
C GLU A 493 -5.54 20.25 -12.78
N LEU A 494 -5.00 21.46 -12.61
CA LEU A 494 -5.62 22.70 -13.10
C LEU A 494 -4.56 23.66 -13.66
N THR A 495 -4.97 24.54 -14.56
CA THR A 495 -4.18 25.72 -14.94
C THR A 495 -4.54 26.87 -14.01
N PHE A 496 -3.56 27.35 -13.26
CA PHE A 496 -3.70 28.46 -12.32
C PHE A 496 -3.28 29.78 -12.96
N GLU A 497 -3.90 30.86 -12.49
CA GLU A 497 -3.40 32.21 -12.65
C GLU A 497 -2.49 32.56 -11.46
N ALA A 498 -1.60 33.54 -11.63
CA ALA A 498 -0.79 34.06 -10.55
C ALA A 498 -1.69 34.63 -9.44
N GLY A 499 -1.51 34.16 -8.20
CA GLY A 499 -2.42 34.52 -7.12
C GLY A 499 -2.16 33.78 -5.82
N THR A 500 -3.05 34.01 -4.85
CA THR A 500 -3.05 33.29 -3.58
C THR A 500 -4.35 32.54 -3.41
N TYR A 501 -4.23 31.26 -3.11
CA TYR A 501 -5.33 30.32 -3.00
C TYR A 501 -5.34 29.71 -1.60
N GLU A 502 -6.50 29.23 -1.19
CA GLU A 502 -6.65 28.45 0.02
C GLU A 502 -7.22 27.07 -0.30
N ILE A 503 -6.58 26.07 0.29
CA ILE A 503 -6.94 24.66 0.18
C ILE A 503 -7.42 24.23 1.55
N ILE A 504 -8.72 23.99 1.65
CA ILE A 504 -9.40 23.70 2.93
C ILE A 504 -9.70 22.21 2.97
N PRO A 505 -8.97 21.44 3.81
CA PRO A 505 -9.23 20.03 3.93
C PRO A 505 -10.57 19.77 4.63
N LYS A 506 -11.18 18.64 4.32
CA LYS A 506 -12.26 18.01 5.09
C LYS A 506 -11.87 16.55 5.28
N ILE A 507 -11.86 16.11 6.53
CA ILE A 507 -11.50 14.75 6.91
C ILE A 507 -12.71 14.14 7.61
N VAL A 508 -13.15 12.98 7.12
CA VAL A 508 -14.15 12.15 7.79
C VAL A 508 -13.39 11.00 8.45
N ALA A 509 -13.63 10.77 9.74
CA ALA A 509 -13.09 9.63 10.46
C ALA A 509 -14.23 8.65 10.77
N GLU A 510 -13.99 7.37 10.57
CA GLU A 510 -14.91 6.30 10.95
C GLU A 510 -14.19 5.38 11.93
N ARG A 511 -14.83 5.08 13.07
CA ARG A 511 -14.25 4.18 14.07
C ARG A 511 -14.63 2.75 13.72
N ASP A 512 -13.64 1.88 13.66
CA ASP A 512 -13.83 0.44 13.55
C ASP A 512 -13.37 -0.23 14.86
N GLU A 513 -14.33 -0.84 15.55
CA GLU A 513 -14.12 -1.49 16.86
C GLU A 513 -13.43 -2.86 16.76
N LEU A 514 -13.29 -3.41 15.54
CA LEU A 514 -12.49 -4.60 15.30
C LEU A 514 -11.00 -4.34 15.50
N TYR A 515 -10.56 -3.08 15.30
CA TYR A 515 -9.17 -2.69 15.49
C TYR A 515 -8.90 -2.16 16.90
N MET A 516 -7.72 -2.50 17.40
CA MET A 516 -7.28 -2.06 18.71
C MET A 516 -6.72 -0.63 18.66
N PRO A 517 -6.99 0.21 19.67
CA PRO A 517 -6.27 1.48 19.84
C PRO A 517 -4.74 1.26 19.90
N VAL A 518 -3.98 2.19 19.33
CA VAL A 518 -2.52 2.07 19.17
C VAL A 518 -1.82 1.82 20.51
N GLU A 519 -2.21 2.53 21.57
CA GLU A 519 -1.62 2.39 22.90
C GLU A 519 -1.81 0.98 23.51
N LYS A 520 -2.94 0.33 23.21
CA LYS A 520 -3.19 -1.05 23.63
C LYS A 520 -2.42 -2.04 22.76
N MET A 521 -2.33 -1.79 21.45
CA MET A 521 -1.55 -2.61 20.53
C MET A 521 -0.08 -2.65 20.93
N VAL A 522 0.52 -1.49 21.23
CA VAL A 522 1.92 -1.40 21.67
C VAL A 522 2.14 -2.21 22.95
N CYS A 523 1.24 -2.11 23.93
CA CYS A 523 1.34 -2.89 25.17
C CYS A 523 1.28 -4.40 24.92
N LEU A 524 0.39 -4.84 24.02
CA LEU A 524 0.26 -6.25 23.64
C LEU A 524 1.52 -6.73 22.89
N ALA A 525 1.94 -5.98 21.89
CA ALA A 525 3.07 -6.27 21.03
C ALA A 525 4.40 -6.33 21.80
N ALA A 526 4.58 -5.49 22.83
CA ALA A 526 5.78 -5.49 23.67
C ALA A 526 5.98 -6.82 24.40
N TYR A 527 4.89 -7.54 24.69
CA TYR A 527 4.94 -8.87 25.31
C TYR A 527 4.96 -9.99 24.28
N MET A 528 4.14 -9.92 23.23
CA MET A 528 3.96 -11.00 22.26
C MET A 528 5.06 -11.06 21.20
N ASN A 529 5.46 -9.90 20.66
CA ASN A 529 6.43 -9.83 19.58
C ASN A 529 7.23 -8.50 19.61
N PRO A 530 8.17 -8.36 20.57
CA PRO A 530 8.99 -7.15 20.71
C PRO A 530 9.95 -6.93 19.52
N GLY A 531 10.24 -7.97 18.74
CA GLY A 531 11.02 -7.86 17.50
C GLY A 531 10.28 -7.03 16.46
N LYS A 532 9.07 -7.49 16.08
CA LYS A 532 8.23 -6.79 15.10
C LYS A 532 7.79 -5.41 15.58
N LEU A 533 7.50 -5.24 16.87
CA LEU A 533 7.18 -3.93 17.44
C LEU A 533 8.32 -2.91 17.23
N ARG A 534 9.58 -3.30 17.39
CA ARG A 534 10.72 -2.40 17.13
C ARG A 534 10.79 -1.96 15.67
N GLN A 535 10.51 -2.87 14.74
CA GLN A 535 10.48 -2.58 13.31
C GLN A 535 9.32 -1.63 12.98
N ALA A 536 8.07 -2.04 13.27
CA ALA A 536 6.86 -1.28 12.95
C ALA A 536 6.78 0.05 13.72
N GLY A 537 7.23 0.08 14.98
CA GLY A 537 7.25 1.30 15.78
C GLY A 537 8.24 2.34 15.26
N ARG A 538 9.41 1.93 14.77
CA ARG A 538 10.38 2.84 14.14
C ARG A 538 9.82 3.43 12.84
N SER A 539 9.14 2.60 12.05
CA SER A 539 8.39 3.02 10.86
C SER A 539 7.32 4.06 11.21
N TYR A 540 6.50 3.79 12.23
CA TYR A 540 5.47 4.69 12.71
C TYR A 540 6.05 6.04 13.14
N ASP A 541 7.11 6.02 13.97
CA ASP A 541 7.75 7.23 14.50
C ASP A 541 8.33 8.09 13.37
N LEU A 542 8.99 7.47 12.38
CA LEU A 542 9.52 8.14 11.20
C LEU A 542 8.41 8.80 10.37
N ALA A 543 7.28 8.11 10.19
CA ALA A 543 6.12 8.63 9.47
C ALA A 543 5.55 9.89 10.14
N HIS A 544 5.30 9.79 11.45
CA HIS A 544 4.64 10.83 12.23
C HIS A 544 5.53 12.05 12.49
N ALA A 545 6.86 11.89 12.41
CA ALA A 545 7.81 13.01 12.50
C ALA A 545 7.59 14.08 11.42
N LYS A 546 7.04 13.71 10.25
CA LYS A 546 6.79 14.64 9.13
C LYS A 546 5.89 15.82 9.50
N ALA A 547 5.00 15.65 10.48
CA ALA A 547 4.05 16.69 10.85
C ALA A 547 4.71 17.93 11.49
N GLY A 548 5.97 17.84 11.96
CA GLY A 548 6.77 18.94 12.51
C GLY A 548 6.14 19.64 13.72
N GLU A 549 6.72 19.44 14.90
CA GLU A 549 6.20 19.90 16.21
C GLU A 549 4.86 19.26 16.62
N ILE A 550 4.96 18.32 17.56
CA ILE A 550 3.86 17.97 18.47
C ILE A 550 3.61 19.24 19.29
N ASP A 551 2.45 19.89 19.13
CA ASP A 551 2.06 21.06 19.93
C ASP A 551 2.43 20.82 21.42
N GLY A 552 3.40 21.58 21.89
CA GLY A 552 4.06 21.42 23.20
C GLY A 552 3.17 21.74 24.42
N GLU A 553 1.85 21.79 24.25
CA GLU A 553 0.91 22.09 25.34
C GLU A 553 0.52 20.87 26.20
N ASN A 554 0.93 19.65 25.83
CA ASN A 554 0.65 18.44 26.63
C ASN A 554 1.84 17.88 27.44
N LEU A 555 2.99 18.56 27.44
CA LEU A 555 4.17 18.20 28.23
C LEU A 555 4.37 19.12 29.44
N VAL A 556 3.32 19.40 30.23
CA VAL A 556 3.50 20.01 31.55
C VAL A 556 2.59 19.38 32.61
N THR A 557 3.26 19.00 33.71
CA THR A 557 2.82 18.74 35.10
C THR A 557 2.73 17.25 35.47
N THR A 558 3.49 16.69 36.43
CA THR A 558 4.18 17.27 37.59
C THR A 558 5.44 16.47 37.94
N GLY A 559 6.59 17.14 37.97
CA GLY A 559 7.71 16.72 38.80
C GLY A 559 7.45 17.17 40.24
N ALA A 560 7.22 16.22 41.14
CA ALA A 560 7.44 16.39 42.57
C ALA A 560 8.19 15.14 43.05
N GLY A 561 9.45 15.35 43.45
CA GLY A 561 10.42 14.29 43.66
C GLY A 561 10.05 13.28 44.73
N ARG A 562 10.44 12.02 44.50
CA ARG A 562 10.73 11.02 45.52
C ARG A 562 11.90 10.13 45.07
N ASP A 563 12.76 9.85 46.04
CA ASP A 563 14.00 9.08 45.99
C ASP A 563 13.96 7.76 45.20
N PRO A 564 15.06 7.36 44.53
CA PRO A 564 15.19 6.09 43.86
C PRO A 564 15.75 5.01 44.80
N THR A 565 15.01 4.60 45.82
CA THR A 565 15.35 3.39 46.60
C THR A 565 14.11 2.72 47.18
N SER A 566 13.39 1.95 46.36
CA SER A 566 12.72 0.70 46.76
C SER A 566 12.06 0.02 45.55
N MET A 567 12.79 -0.78 44.79
CA MET A 567 12.17 -1.83 43.96
C MET A 567 11.77 -2.96 44.90
N GLN A 568 10.51 -2.95 45.34
CA GLN A 568 9.87 -4.17 45.84
C GLN A 568 9.02 -4.76 44.71
N VAL A 569 9.39 -5.99 44.35
CA VAL A 569 8.71 -6.88 43.42
C VAL A 569 7.25 -7.07 43.88
N LEU A 570 6.29 -6.65 43.06
CA LEU A 570 4.90 -7.05 43.20
C LEU A 570 4.62 -8.26 42.29
N PRO A 571 4.32 -9.44 42.85
CA PRO A 571 3.80 -10.56 42.08
C PRO A 571 2.27 -10.47 41.98
N ARG A 572 1.74 -10.95 40.83
CA ARG A 572 0.32 -11.24 40.49
C ARG A 572 -0.37 -10.27 39.53
N LEU A 573 0.01 -10.34 38.26
CA LEU A 573 -0.92 -10.22 37.13
C LEU A 573 -1.18 -11.64 36.61
N LYS A 574 -2.20 -12.30 37.17
CA LYS A 574 -2.64 -13.63 36.71
C LYS A 574 -4.15 -13.82 36.81
N LYS A 575 -4.95 -12.74 36.80
CA LYS A 575 -6.41 -12.88 36.96
C LYS A 575 -7.30 -12.16 35.94
N ASP A 576 -6.75 -11.43 34.98
CA ASP A 576 -7.56 -10.72 33.97
C ASP A 576 -7.34 -11.23 32.53
N LEU A 577 -6.89 -12.47 32.37
CA LEU A 577 -6.81 -13.18 31.08
C LEU A 577 -7.94 -14.23 30.95
N SER A 578 -9.15 -13.87 31.37
CA SER A 578 -10.36 -14.65 31.08
C SER A 578 -11.43 -13.76 30.45
N CYS A 579 -11.06 -13.03 29.40
CA CYS A 579 -12.03 -12.61 28.39
C CYS A 579 -11.82 -13.54 27.21
N SER A 580 -12.77 -14.46 27.03
CA SER A 580 -12.91 -15.31 25.86
C SER A 580 -12.77 -14.47 24.59
N CYS A 581 -11.87 -14.88 23.69
CA CYS A 581 -11.83 -14.40 22.31
C CYS A 581 -13.25 -14.41 21.73
N PRO A 582 -13.68 -13.38 20.98
CA PRO A 582 -14.85 -13.51 20.14
C PRO A 582 -14.54 -14.60 19.12
N LYS A 583 -15.33 -15.68 19.13
CA LYS A 583 -15.36 -16.59 17.99
C LYS A 583 -15.91 -15.77 16.83
N PHE A 584 -15.07 -15.45 15.85
CA PHE A 584 -15.53 -14.96 14.55
C PHE A 584 -16.48 -16.01 13.97
N MET A 585 -17.71 -15.60 13.72
CA MET A 585 -18.70 -16.46 13.07
C MET A 585 -18.25 -16.71 11.64
N SER A 586 -17.98 -17.98 11.31
CA SER A 586 -17.85 -18.45 9.94
C SER A 586 -19.17 -18.25 9.21
N HIS A 587 -19.13 -17.57 8.06
CA HIS A 587 -20.23 -17.62 7.11
C HIS A 587 -20.15 -18.94 6.36
N ASP A 588 -20.81 -19.97 6.89
CA ASP A 588 -21.14 -21.16 6.12
C ASP A 588 -22.39 -20.87 5.29
N THR A 589 -22.20 -20.78 3.98
CA THR A 589 -23.26 -20.96 2.99
C THR A 589 -23.68 -22.42 3.00
N GLU A 590 -24.91 -22.73 3.39
CA GLU A 590 -25.53 -23.98 2.96
C GLU A 590 -27.04 -23.88 2.75
N SER A 591 -27.45 -24.73 1.81
CA SER A 591 -28.71 -24.94 1.13
C SER A 591 -29.97 -25.00 2.00
N ARG A 592 -31.06 -24.49 1.41
CA ARG A 592 -32.45 -24.82 1.77
C ARG A 592 -32.75 -26.32 1.57
N SER A 593 -33.28 -26.95 2.61
CA SER A 593 -34.27 -28.02 2.48
C SER A 593 -35.18 -28.05 3.72
N ASP A 594 -36.49 -28.07 3.45
CA ASP A 594 -37.59 -28.07 4.40
C ASP A 594 -37.65 -29.32 5.32
N SER A 595 -38.09 -29.17 6.57
CA SER A 595 -39.26 -29.89 7.13
C SER A 595 -39.45 -29.66 8.65
N GLU A 596 -40.68 -29.23 8.97
CA GLU A 596 -41.50 -29.31 10.20
C GLU A 596 -41.00 -30.09 11.44
N SER A 597 -41.16 -29.51 12.65
CA SER A 597 -42.20 -29.85 13.64
C SER A 597 -41.87 -29.44 15.09
N ASP A 598 -42.84 -28.75 15.72
CA ASP A 598 -43.29 -28.71 17.12
C ASP A 598 -42.33 -28.99 18.30
N SER A 599 -42.27 -28.07 19.28
CA SER A 599 -43.11 -28.12 20.50
C SER A 599 -42.57 -27.24 21.66
N ASP A 600 -43.52 -26.86 22.50
CA ASP A 600 -43.53 -25.85 23.58
C ASP A 600 -42.64 -26.13 24.81
N THR A 601 -42.26 -25.07 25.55
CA THR A 601 -42.57 -24.77 26.99
C THR A 601 -41.64 -23.66 27.53
N GLU A 602 -42.16 -22.51 27.98
CA GLU A 602 -42.34 -22.07 29.39
C GLU A 602 -41.11 -22.28 30.30
N SER A 603 -40.67 -21.42 31.22
CA SER A 603 -40.92 -20.05 31.71
C SER A 603 -39.77 -19.80 32.72
N ASP A 604 -39.34 -18.57 32.93
CA ASP A 604 -39.27 -17.94 34.27
C ASP A 604 -38.38 -16.70 34.30
N SER A 605 -38.98 -15.69 34.89
CA SER A 605 -38.43 -14.40 35.27
C SER A 605 -37.46 -14.53 36.43
N ASP A 606 -36.35 -13.77 36.41
CA ASP A 606 -35.81 -13.22 37.64
C ASP A 606 -35.16 -11.85 37.39
N THR A 607 -35.62 -10.90 38.21
CA THR A 607 -35.17 -9.51 38.27
C THR A 607 -34.07 -9.43 39.31
N ALA A 608 -32.84 -9.17 38.87
CA ALA A 608 -31.74 -8.80 39.77
C ALA A 608 -31.17 -7.45 39.33
N THR A 609 -31.55 -6.42 40.05
CA THR A 609 -30.86 -5.14 40.12
C THR A 609 -29.46 -5.36 40.67
N ASP A 610 -28.43 -5.23 39.84
CA ASP A 610 -27.05 -5.18 40.31
C ASP A 610 -26.37 -3.89 39.81
N THR A 611 -26.38 -2.90 40.69
CA THR A 611 -25.54 -1.71 40.61
C THR A 611 -24.10 -2.11 40.91
N THR A 612 -23.32 -2.39 39.87
CA THR A 612 -21.86 -2.47 39.95
C THR A 612 -21.25 -1.34 39.12
N THR A 613 -20.77 -0.33 39.83
CA THR A 613 -19.79 0.63 39.36
C THR A 613 -18.46 -0.08 39.15
N ASP A 614 -18.11 -0.38 37.89
CA ASP A 614 -16.72 -0.52 37.47
C ASP A 614 -16.60 -0.36 35.93
N CYS A 615 -15.48 0.22 35.47
CA CYS A 615 -15.06 0.47 34.07
C CYS A 615 -15.60 1.70 33.29
N ASP A 616 -15.52 2.90 33.87
CA ASP A 616 -15.77 4.17 33.17
C ASP A 616 -14.56 4.63 32.30
N THR A 617 -13.99 3.76 31.45
CA THR A 617 -13.19 4.21 30.29
C THR A 617 -14.12 4.44 29.11
N LYS A 618 -14.92 5.50 29.18
CA LYS A 618 -15.79 5.95 28.09
C LYS A 618 -14.96 6.14 26.81
N HIS A 619 -15.38 5.51 25.72
CA HIS A 619 -14.82 5.64 24.37
C HIS A 619 -14.91 7.10 23.87
N THR A 620 -13.93 7.94 24.20
CA THR A 620 -13.85 9.33 23.73
C THR A 620 -13.53 9.39 22.24
N TRP A 621 -14.02 10.43 21.57
CA TRP A 621 -13.66 10.78 20.19
C TRP A 621 -12.29 11.48 20.17
N ASN A 622 -11.26 10.76 19.72
CA ASN A 622 -9.89 11.25 19.65
C ASN A 622 -9.13 10.87 18.36
N PRO A 623 -9.74 10.93 17.15
CA PRO A 623 -9.01 10.67 15.92
C PRO A 623 -7.98 11.79 15.62
N SER A 624 -6.78 11.35 15.25
CA SER A 624 -5.69 12.20 14.73
C SER A 624 -5.29 11.73 13.36
N CYS A 625 -5.14 12.66 12.43
CA CYS A 625 -4.68 12.35 11.08
C CYS A 625 -3.54 13.31 10.71
N VAL A 626 -2.46 12.78 10.16
CA VAL A 626 -1.37 13.57 9.60
C VAL A 626 -1.61 13.69 8.10
N ILE A 627 -1.74 14.93 7.62
CA ILE A 627 -2.00 15.22 6.21
C ILE A 627 -0.93 16.13 5.62
N GLY A 628 -0.61 15.88 4.34
CA GLY A 628 0.38 16.63 3.56
C GLY A 628 -0.21 17.17 2.28
N LEU A 629 0.00 18.46 2.01
CA LEU A 629 -0.27 19.05 0.70
C LEU A 629 1.02 19.04 -0.11
N ARG A 630 1.01 18.34 -1.25
CA ARG A 630 2.07 18.34 -2.25
C ARG A 630 1.61 19.12 -3.48
N VAL A 631 2.46 20.00 -3.97
CA VAL A 631 2.21 20.86 -5.12
C VAL A 631 3.30 20.65 -6.15
N LEU A 632 2.90 20.26 -7.37
CA LEU A 632 3.82 20.06 -8.48
C LEU A 632 3.55 21.11 -9.56
N ALA A 633 4.60 21.80 -10.00
CA ALA A 633 4.54 22.82 -11.04
C ALA A 633 5.80 22.82 -11.91
N GLN A 634 5.70 23.29 -13.16
CA GLN A 634 6.87 23.45 -14.06
C GLN A 634 7.61 24.78 -13.88
N PHE A 635 7.32 25.49 -12.79
CA PHE A 635 7.90 26.79 -12.44
C PHE A 635 8.13 26.89 -10.93
N GLY A 636 9.12 27.69 -10.55
CA GLY A 636 9.58 27.78 -9.16
C GLY A 636 8.85 28.86 -8.38
N GLY A 637 9.17 28.98 -7.09
CA GLY A 637 8.63 30.03 -6.23
C GLY A 637 7.22 29.78 -5.70
N ILE A 638 6.72 28.54 -5.80
CA ILE A 638 5.54 28.10 -5.07
C ILE A 638 5.85 28.17 -3.56
N GLU A 639 4.95 28.80 -2.79
CA GLU A 639 5.04 28.84 -1.34
C GLU A 639 3.77 28.22 -0.73
N ILE A 640 3.95 27.33 0.25
CA ILE A 640 2.87 26.72 1.03
C ILE A 640 3.06 27.14 2.49
N ARG A 641 1.98 27.57 3.14
CA ARG A 641 1.96 27.79 4.60
C ARG A 641 0.66 27.28 5.20
N VAL A 642 0.71 26.83 6.44
CA VAL A 642 -0.47 26.44 7.22
C VAL A 642 -1.04 27.68 7.92
N SER A 643 -2.36 27.81 7.96
CA SER A 643 -3.07 28.91 8.61
C SER A 643 -4.28 28.42 9.39
N ASP A 644 -4.44 28.90 10.61
CA ASP A 644 -5.61 28.66 11.48
C ASP A 644 -6.61 29.84 11.50
N ASP A 645 -6.15 31.03 11.09
CA ASP A 645 -6.95 32.26 11.07
C ASP A 645 -7.98 32.25 9.94
N ARG A 646 -9.23 32.64 10.19
CA ARG A 646 -10.27 32.74 9.15
C ARG A 646 -10.06 33.90 8.18
#